data_AF-G8PBK5-F1
#
_entry.id   AF-G8PBK5-F1
#
_cell.length_a   1.000
_cell.length_b   1.000
_cell.length_c   1.000
_cell.angle_alpha   90.00
_cell.angle_beta   90.00
_cell.angle_gamma   90.00
#
_symmetry.space_group_name_H-M   'P 1'
#
loop_
_entity.id
_entity.type
_entity.pdbx_description
1 polymer ?
#
loop_
_entity_poly.entity_id
_entity_poly.type
_entity_poly.pdbx_seq_one_letter_code
_entity_poly.pdbx_strand_id
1 'polypeptide(L)'
;MVSRSHVALDKLESFTQEQVDKICEAVALAGLENHMKLAKMAVEETGRGVVEDKAIKNIYASEYIWNSIRNDKTVGIINDDDEKQIIEIAEPLGVIAGVTPVTNPTSTVVFKTLLALKTRNTIIFGFHPQAQKSCVETGKILEKAAVEAGAPENSIQWIEEPSIEATNALMNNDGVASVLATGGPGMVKAAYSTGKPALGVGPGNGPAYIEKSANIKRSVNDIVLSKTFDNGMVCASENSAVVDAEIYNEVKKEFQALGCYFVKKSEIDALSETVMDPERHTVRGPIAGKSAFTIAKMAGIDVPEDTKVLIAEINGVGVDYPLSGEKLSPVLSMYKVKGHDEAFERCEELLNYGGLGHTAALHTTDDNLITEFGLRMKACRILVNTPSAIGGIGNIYNNMVPSLTLGTGSYGKNSISHNVTDFDLLNIKTIAKRRNNMQWVKLPPKVYFERNSIRYLETMEGIKKAFIVCDPGMMKLGFTDRVVAELNKRVDAPEIEIFSDVEPNPSTNTVYRGVDQMRSFEPDTIIALGGGSAMDAAKGMWLFYEHPEASFMAAKQKYLDIRKRTYKVPTPSKAKYIGIPTTSGTGSEVTPFAVITDSETHVKYPIADYALTPDVAIVDSQFIETVPPRTTALTGLDVICHATESFVSVMATDYTKGWSLQALKLAFKYLKPAYDGDLVARQKMHDASTIAGMAFANAFLGINHSIAHKLGGEFDLPHGLCIAMTYPHVIRYNAKTPRKLAMWPLYEHFTADEDYAEIARYLGLKGRTTEELVESLSQAYIDLAHSMDVNLSLKGNGVTKEHFDKSAQKLAELSYEDQCTPANPKEPLISELKEIIDKEYEGIDVE
;
A
#
# COMPACT_ATOMS: atom_id res chain seq x y z
N MET A 1 -22.03 -6.71 38.49
CA MET A 1 -20.62 -6.36 38.20
C MET A 1 -20.53 -5.55 36.92
N VAL A 2 -20.90 -6.12 35.77
CA VAL A 2 -20.88 -5.42 34.47
C VAL A 2 -21.60 -4.06 34.50
N SER A 3 -22.81 -3.99 35.05
CA SER A 3 -23.53 -2.71 35.19
C SER A 3 -22.78 -1.66 36.03
N ARG A 4 -22.04 -2.07 37.08
CA ARG A 4 -21.20 -1.15 37.86
C ARG A 4 -19.95 -0.73 37.10
N SER A 5 -19.37 -1.63 36.31
CA SER A 5 -18.27 -1.31 35.40
C SER A 5 -18.66 -0.26 34.38
N HIS A 6 -19.86 -0.32 33.81
CA HIS A 6 -20.34 0.74 32.91
C HIS A 6 -20.45 2.11 33.60
N VAL A 7 -20.97 2.16 34.83
CA VAL A 7 -21.01 3.42 35.61
C VAL A 7 -19.60 3.99 35.86
N ALA A 8 -18.60 3.13 36.05
CA ALA A 8 -17.20 3.55 36.17
C ALA A 8 -16.61 3.98 34.82
N LEU A 9 -16.91 3.24 33.74
CA LEU A 9 -16.49 3.54 32.37
C LEU A 9 -16.97 4.91 31.91
N ASP A 10 -18.25 5.23 32.13
CA ASP A 10 -18.85 6.53 31.77
C ASP A 10 -18.11 7.71 32.43
N LYS A 11 -17.59 7.50 33.64
CA LYS A 11 -16.78 8.51 34.33
C LYS A 11 -15.38 8.61 33.74
N LEU A 12 -14.72 7.46 33.50
CA LEU A 12 -13.38 7.38 32.91
C LEU A 12 -13.30 8.00 31.51
N GLU A 13 -14.39 7.94 30.74
CA GLU A 13 -14.45 8.51 29.39
C GLU A 13 -14.08 10.00 29.37
N SER A 14 -14.48 10.74 30.41
CA SER A 14 -14.23 12.18 30.57
C SER A 14 -12.83 12.55 31.07
N PHE A 15 -11.99 11.57 31.42
CA PHE A 15 -10.69 11.84 32.03
C PHE A 15 -9.67 12.31 30.99
N THR A 16 -8.79 13.23 31.39
CA THR A 16 -7.66 13.67 30.59
C THR A 16 -6.53 12.62 30.60
N GLN A 17 -5.60 12.74 29.63
CA GLN A 17 -4.40 11.89 29.59
C GLN A 17 -3.64 11.92 30.93
N GLU A 18 -3.44 13.11 31.50
CA GLU A 18 -2.73 13.29 32.78
C GLU A 18 -3.42 12.59 33.95
N GLN A 19 -4.76 12.63 34.01
CA GLN A 19 -5.53 11.94 35.05
C GLN A 19 -5.39 10.42 34.92
N VAL A 20 -5.48 9.90 33.70
CA VAL A 20 -5.30 8.47 33.40
C VAL A 20 -3.89 8.01 33.75
N ASP A 21 -2.87 8.79 33.36
CA ASP A 21 -1.47 8.47 33.60
C ASP A 21 -1.15 8.46 35.11
N LYS A 22 -1.70 9.42 35.87
CA LYS A 22 -1.57 9.46 37.33
C LYS A 22 -2.16 8.22 38.00
N ILE A 23 -3.32 7.75 37.53
CA ILE A 23 -3.94 6.52 38.04
C ILE A 23 -3.07 5.30 37.74
N CYS A 24 -2.57 5.20 36.50
CA CYS A 24 -1.73 4.08 36.08
C CYS A 24 -0.40 4.05 36.84
N GLU A 25 0.22 5.20 37.07
CA GLU A 25 1.44 5.32 37.87
C GLU A 25 1.21 4.85 39.31
N ALA A 26 0.11 5.25 39.95
CA ALA A 26 -0.25 4.80 41.29
C ALA A 26 -0.47 3.27 41.35
N VAL A 27 -1.15 2.70 40.35
CA VAL A 27 -1.36 1.25 40.22
C VAL A 27 -0.02 0.52 40.03
N ALA A 28 0.86 1.04 39.17
CA ALA A 28 2.17 0.45 38.91
C ALA A 28 3.03 0.44 40.20
N LEU A 29 3.08 1.57 40.91
CA LEU A 29 3.76 1.71 42.19
C LEU A 29 3.19 0.76 43.25
N ALA A 30 1.87 0.65 43.39
CA ALA A 30 1.26 -0.26 44.35
C ALA A 30 1.59 -1.74 44.07
N GLY A 31 1.59 -2.14 42.80
CA GLY A 31 2.06 -3.47 42.39
C GLY A 31 3.54 -3.70 42.70
N LEU A 32 4.37 -2.67 42.48
CA LEU A 32 5.81 -2.72 42.74
C LEU A 32 6.10 -2.80 44.24
N GLU A 33 5.46 -2.00 45.09
CA GLU A 33 5.63 -2.03 46.55
C GLU A 33 5.24 -3.39 47.15
N ASN A 34 4.25 -4.06 46.56
CA ASN A 34 3.72 -5.34 47.06
C ASN A 34 4.25 -6.58 46.33
N HIS A 35 5.22 -6.42 45.41
CA HIS A 35 5.74 -7.50 44.56
C HIS A 35 6.10 -8.79 45.32
N MET A 36 6.80 -8.66 46.46
CA MET A 36 7.26 -9.77 47.29
C MET A 36 6.12 -10.42 48.09
N LYS A 37 5.20 -9.61 48.64
CA LYS A 37 4.02 -10.11 49.36
C LYS A 37 3.16 -10.98 48.45
N LEU A 38 2.85 -10.45 47.26
CA LEU A 38 2.02 -11.12 46.27
C LEU A 38 2.68 -12.40 45.73
N ALA A 39 4.00 -12.38 45.53
CA ALA A 39 4.75 -13.56 45.13
C ALA A 39 4.65 -14.71 46.15
N LYS A 40 4.84 -14.42 47.45
CA LYS A 40 4.69 -15.41 48.53
C LYS A 40 3.30 -16.02 48.56
N MET A 41 2.26 -15.18 48.50
CA MET A 41 0.87 -15.64 48.48
C MET A 41 0.59 -16.54 47.27
N ALA A 42 1.09 -16.19 46.09
CA ALA A 42 0.90 -17.00 44.89
C ALA A 42 1.57 -18.38 45.01
N VAL A 43 2.81 -18.46 45.53
CA VAL A 43 3.49 -19.75 45.72
C VAL A 43 2.80 -20.58 46.81
N GLU A 44 2.42 -19.98 47.93
CA GLU A 44 1.74 -20.65 49.04
C GLU A 44 0.38 -21.23 48.60
N GLU A 45 -0.40 -20.45 47.84
CA GLU A 45 -1.72 -20.87 47.37
C GLU A 45 -1.63 -21.93 46.27
N THR A 46 -0.78 -21.72 45.26
CA THR A 46 -0.73 -22.59 44.09
C THR A 46 0.15 -23.83 44.29
N GLY A 47 1.13 -23.75 45.19
CA GLY A 47 2.18 -24.75 45.37
C GLY A 47 3.15 -24.86 44.19
N ARG A 48 3.25 -23.81 43.35
CA ARG A 48 4.02 -23.80 42.10
C ARG A 48 5.00 -22.63 42.04
N GLY A 49 6.18 -22.90 41.47
CA GLY A 49 7.16 -21.88 41.14
C GLY A 49 8.11 -21.51 42.28
N VAL A 50 8.75 -20.35 42.13
CA VAL A 50 9.78 -19.83 43.02
C VAL A 50 9.39 -18.42 43.45
N VAL A 51 9.49 -18.11 44.75
CA VAL A 51 9.01 -16.83 45.31
C VAL A 51 9.79 -15.66 44.71
N GLU A 52 11.10 -15.78 44.62
CA GLU A 52 12.01 -14.78 44.08
C GLU A 52 11.69 -14.48 42.60
N ASP A 53 11.45 -15.52 41.80
CA ASP A 53 11.12 -15.36 40.38
C ASP A 53 9.73 -14.75 40.18
N LYS A 54 8.74 -15.12 41.02
CA LYS A 54 7.42 -14.46 41.00
C LYS A 54 7.50 -13.00 41.46
N ALA A 55 8.41 -12.67 42.36
CA ALA A 55 8.66 -11.30 42.78
C ALA A 55 9.22 -10.49 41.59
N ILE A 56 10.18 -11.05 40.84
CA ILE A 56 10.68 -10.46 39.58
C ILE A 56 9.55 -10.31 38.55
N LYS A 57 8.67 -11.31 38.38
CA LYS A 57 7.51 -11.22 37.47
C LYS A 57 6.56 -10.08 37.85
N ASN A 58 6.34 -9.85 39.14
CA ASN A 58 5.50 -8.74 39.61
C ASN A 58 6.20 -7.39 39.38
N ILE A 59 7.52 -7.28 39.64
CA ILE A 59 8.31 -6.08 39.29
C ILE A 59 8.20 -5.80 37.79
N TYR A 60 8.40 -6.82 36.95
CA TYR A 60 8.26 -6.71 35.50
C TYR A 60 6.87 -6.21 35.09
N ALA A 61 5.81 -6.84 35.61
CA ALA A 61 4.43 -6.47 35.28
C ALA A 61 4.05 -5.05 35.74
N SER A 62 4.70 -4.53 36.78
CA SER A 62 4.53 -3.15 37.23
C SER A 62 5.39 -2.17 36.44
N GLU A 63 6.70 -2.31 36.54
CA GLU A 63 7.66 -1.29 36.13
C GLU A 63 7.94 -1.31 34.62
N TYR A 64 8.17 -2.48 34.03
CA TYR A 64 8.48 -2.58 32.60
C TYR A 64 7.26 -2.27 31.74
N ILE A 65 6.09 -2.78 32.13
CA ILE A 65 4.82 -2.48 31.44
C ILE A 65 4.47 -1.00 31.55
N TRP A 66 4.57 -0.41 32.75
CA TRP A 66 4.30 1.01 32.89
C TRP A 66 5.27 1.85 32.06
N ASN A 67 6.57 1.58 32.13
CA ASN A 67 7.55 2.35 31.37
C ASN A 67 7.38 2.23 29.85
N SER A 68 6.87 1.11 29.34
CA SER A 68 6.61 1.00 27.90
C SER A 68 5.41 1.81 27.44
N ILE A 69 4.37 1.97 28.28
CA ILE A 69 3.10 2.62 27.87
C ILE A 69 2.91 4.03 28.44
N ARG A 70 3.78 4.49 29.35
CA ARG A 70 3.55 5.75 30.10
C ARG A 70 3.42 6.98 29.21
N ASN A 71 4.11 7.00 28.07
CA ASN A 71 4.11 8.13 27.13
C ASN A 71 3.14 7.95 25.96
N ASP A 72 2.45 6.81 25.89
CA ASP A 72 1.51 6.55 24.80
C ASP A 72 0.28 7.44 24.96
N LYS A 73 -0.17 8.01 23.84
CA LYS A 73 -1.38 8.82 23.80
C LYS A 73 -2.58 7.89 23.62
N THR A 74 -3.48 7.91 24.59
CA THR A 74 -4.65 7.03 24.66
C THR A 74 -5.95 7.80 24.91
N VAL A 75 -5.86 9.13 24.98
CA VAL A 75 -6.97 10.04 25.24
C VAL A 75 -7.10 11.09 24.14
N GLY A 76 -8.28 11.20 23.54
CA GLY A 76 -8.60 12.24 22.56
C GLY A 76 -7.78 12.07 21.27
N ILE A 77 -7.30 13.19 20.71
CA ILE A 77 -6.49 13.19 19.49
C ILE A 77 -5.11 12.61 19.79
N ILE A 78 -4.80 11.47 19.19
CA ILE A 78 -3.51 10.78 19.36
C ILE A 78 -2.54 11.08 18.22
N ASN A 79 -3.09 11.38 17.04
CA ASN A 79 -2.33 11.77 15.85
C ASN A 79 -3.12 12.83 15.06
N ASP A 80 -2.43 13.87 14.61
CA ASP A 80 -2.98 14.92 13.74
C ASP A 80 -1.94 15.18 12.65
N ASP A 81 -2.16 14.56 11.49
CA ASP A 81 -1.31 14.66 10.31
C ASP A 81 -1.94 15.66 9.34
N ASP A 82 -1.53 16.93 9.46
CA ASP A 82 -2.05 18.02 8.64
C ASP A 82 -1.70 17.81 7.15
N GLU A 83 -0.53 17.25 6.82
CA GLU A 83 -0.15 16.98 5.43
C GLU A 83 -1.05 15.90 4.80
N LYS A 84 -1.36 14.83 5.55
CA LYS A 84 -2.31 13.81 5.09
C LYS A 84 -3.77 14.22 5.26
N GLN A 85 -4.04 15.30 5.98
CA GLN A 85 -5.38 15.75 6.37
C GLN A 85 -6.17 14.66 7.13
N ILE A 86 -5.48 13.95 8.03
CA ILE A 86 -6.02 12.84 8.83
C ILE A 86 -5.80 13.10 10.31
N ILE A 87 -6.86 13.00 11.10
CA ILE A 87 -6.80 13.03 12.57
C ILE A 87 -7.26 11.67 13.10
N GLU A 88 -6.51 11.10 14.03
CA GLU A 88 -6.85 9.85 14.71
C GLU A 88 -7.18 10.13 16.18
N ILE A 89 -8.33 9.62 16.61
CA ILE A 89 -8.86 9.81 17.97
C ILE A 89 -8.98 8.45 18.64
N ALA A 90 -8.43 8.32 19.85
CA ALA A 90 -8.52 7.12 20.67
C ALA A 90 -9.81 7.08 21.49
N GLU A 91 -10.52 5.96 21.42
CA GLU A 91 -11.69 5.65 22.24
C GLU A 91 -11.49 4.31 22.97
N PRO A 92 -11.92 4.18 24.24
CA PRO A 92 -11.88 2.89 24.94
C PRO A 92 -12.73 1.84 24.20
N LEU A 93 -12.37 0.56 24.32
CA LEU A 93 -13.24 -0.53 23.87
C LEU A 93 -14.50 -0.65 24.74
N GLY A 94 -14.37 -0.45 26.05
CA GLY A 94 -15.45 -0.52 27.05
C GLY A 94 -15.08 -1.37 28.27
N VAL A 95 -15.94 -2.34 28.61
CA VAL A 95 -15.70 -3.27 29.73
C VAL A 95 -14.92 -4.49 29.23
N ILE A 96 -13.78 -4.77 29.85
CA ILE A 96 -12.88 -5.86 29.49
C ILE A 96 -13.08 -7.05 30.44
N ALA A 97 -13.25 -8.26 29.89
CA ALA A 97 -13.18 -9.49 30.66
C ALA A 97 -11.74 -10.01 30.69
N GLY A 98 -11.07 -9.92 31.84
CA GLY A 98 -9.71 -10.39 32.04
C GLY A 98 -9.66 -11.82 32.60
N VAL A 99 -9.24 -12.81 31.80
CA VAL A 99 -9.03 -14.17 32.31
C VAL A 99 -7.57 -14.38 32.67
N THR A 100 -7.29 -14.97 33.83
CA THR A 100 -5.90 -15.16 34.32
C THR A 100 -5.53 -16.64 34.47
N PRO A 101 -4.27 -17.02 34.23
CA PRO A 101 -3.80 -18.38 34.42
C PRO A 101 -3.33 -18.62 35.86
N VAL A 102 -3.26 -19.90 36.26
CA VAL A 102 -2.67 -20.31 37.55
C VAL A 102 -1.14 -20.11 37.62
N THR A 103 -0.46 -20.03 36.47
CA THR A 103 1.01 -19.96 36.39
C THR A 103 1.56 -18.58 36.72
N ASN A 104 0.91 -17.54 36.22
CA ASN A 104 1.28 -16.12 36.40
C ASN A 104 0.10 -15.34 37.01
N PRO A 105 -0.40 -15.71 38.19
CA PRO A 105 -1.68 -15.20 38.69
C PRO A 105 -1.62 -13.70 38.97
N THR A 106 -0.73 -13.27 39.87
CA THR A 106 -0.67 -11.87 40.33
C THR A 106 -0.11 -10.91 39.28
N SER A 107 0.96 -11.29 38.60
CA SER A 107 1.60 -10.45 37.58
C SER A 107 0.68 -10.18 36.38
N THR A 108 -0.16 -11.15 35.98
CA THR A 108 -1.15 -10.95 34.89
C THR A 108 -2.25 -9.98 35.30
N VAL A 109 -2.65 -9.96 36.58
CA VAL A 109 -3.62 -8.97 37.09
C VAL A 109 -3.04 -7.56 37.00
N VAL A 110 -1.81 -7.36 37.48
CA VAL A 110 -1.11 -6.06 37.38
C VAL A 110 -1.03 -5.60 35.93
N PHE A 111 -0.50 -6.45 35.05
CA PHE A 111 -0.34 -6.16 33.63
C PHE A 111 -1.66 -5.75 32.96
N LYS A 112 -2.72 -6.57 33.08
CA LYS A 112 -4.00 -6.30 32.42
C LYS A 112 -4.71 -5.07 32.99
N THR A 113 -4.58 -4.82 34.29
CA THR A 113 -5.14 -3.62 34.92
C THR A 113 -4.47 -2.36 34.38
N LEU A 114 -3.14 -2.34 34.27
CA LEU A 114 -2.41 -1.19 33.71
C LEU A 114 -2.87 -0.90 32.28
N LEU A 115 -2.94 -1.92 31.42
CA LEU A 115 -3.39 -1.72 30.04
C LEU A 115 -4.82 -1.20 29.97
N ALA A 116 -5.74 -1.82 30.72
CA ALA A 116 -7.16 -1.43 30.71
C ALA A 116 -7.35 0.02 31.19
N LEU A 117 -6.72 0.40 32.31
CA LEU A 117 -6.87 1.76 32.83
C LEU A 117 -6.16 2.80 31.96
N LYS A 118 -4.97 2.50 31.41
CA LYS A 118 -4.24 3.40 30.50
C LYS A 118 -5.07 3.78 29.29
N THR A 119 -6.00 2.92 28.90
CA THR A 119 -6.90 3.10 27.76
C THR A 119 -8.32 3.50 28.14
N ARG A 120 -8.55 3.92 29.40
CA ARG A 120 -9.85 4.30 29.97
C ARG A 120 -10.90 3.19 29.94
N ASN A 121 -10.49 1.94 29.80
CA ASN A 121 -11.37 0.79 29.96
C ASN A 121 -11.55 0.45 31.43
N THR A 122 -12.63 -0.28 31.74
CA THR A 122 -12.77 -0.97 33.02
C THR A 122 -12.51 -2.45 32.83
N ILE A 123 -12.07 -3.15 33.87
CA ILE A 123 -11.74 -4.57 33.78
C ILE A 123 -12.44 -5.39 34.86
N ILE A 124 -12.99 -6.53 34.47
CA ILE A 124 -13.57 -7.53 35.35
C ILE A 124 -12.79 -8.83 35.16
N PHE A 125 -12.24 -9.36 36.25
CA PHE A 125 -11.44 -10.57 36.20
C PHE A 125 -12.23 -11.85 36.49
N GLY A 126 -11.98 -12.88 35.68
CA GLY A 126 -12.23 -14.28 36.01
C GLY A 126 -10.91 -14.97 36.37
N PHE A 127 -10.68 -15.19 37.66
CA PHE A 127 -9.45 -15.81 38.15
C PHE A 127 -9.53 -17.34 38.10
N HIS A 128 -8.36 -17.98 37.96
CA HIS A 128 -8.27 -19.43 38.08
C HIS A 128 -8.56 -19.88 39.53
N PRO A 129 -9.40 -20.91 39.78
CA PRO A 129 -9.79 -21.30 41.14
C PRO A 129 -8.63 -21.64 42.10
N GLN A 130 -7.52 -22.17 41.56
CA GLN A 130 -6.30 -22.49 42.33
C GLN A 130 -5.42 -21.26 42.68
N ALA A 131 -5.79 -20.06 42.24
CA ALA A 131 -5.03 -18.83 42.51
C ALA A 131 -5.95 -17.66 42.93
N GLN A 132 -7.15 -17.98 43.41
CA GLN A 132 -8.20 -17.00 43.70
C GLN A 132 -7.74 -15.98 44.75
N LYS A 133 -7.18 -16.42 45.88
CA LYS A 133 -6.86 -15.56 47.02
C LYS A 133 -5.75 -14.57 46.68
N SER A 134 -4.69 -15.03 46.03
CA SER A 134 -3.56 -14.19 45.61
C SER A 134 -3.98 -13.17 44.54
N CYS A 135 -4.83 -13.58 43.57
CA CYS A 135 -5.38 -12.65 42.58
C CYS A 135 -6.35 -11.63 43.18
N VAL A 136 -7.24 -12.03 44.09
CA VAL A 136 -8.18 -11.11 44.78
C VAL A 136 -7.41 -10.09 45.62
N GLU A 137 -6.38 -10.51 46.36
CA GLU A 137 -5.54 -9.57 47.11
C GLU A 137 -4.82 -8.59 46.19
N THR A 138 -4.34 -9.06 45.04
CA THR A 138 -3.76 -8.17 44.01
C THR A 138 -4.81 -7.17 43.53
N GLY A 139 -6.00 -7.64 43.13
CA GLY A 139 -7.11 -6.78 42.70
C GLY A 139 -7.47 -5.70 43.72
N LYS A 140 -7.56 -6.05 45.01
CA LYS A 140 -7.84 -5.10 46.10
C LYS A 140 -6.76 -4.03 46.25
N ILE A 141 -5.48 -4.41 46.17
CA ILE A 141 -4.36 -3.47 46.26
C ILE A 141 -4.42 -2.48 45.09
N LEU A 142 -4.62 -2.97 43.86
CA LEU A 142 -4.65 -2.13 42.68
C LEU A 142 -5.91 -1.25 42.62
N GLU A 143 -7.09 -1.78 42.97
CA GLU A 143 -8.33 -1.00 43.02
C GLU A 143 -8.23 0.13 44.04
N LYS A 144 -7.71 -0.16 45.24
CA LYS A 144 -7.50 0.86 46.26
C LYS A 144 -6.56 1.96 45.76
N ALA A 145 -5.42 1.60 45.18
CA ALA A 145 -4.46 2.58 44.65
C ALA A 145 -5.05 3.41 43.51
N ALA A 146 -5.80 2.78 42.60
CA ALA A 146 -6.48 3.47 41.51
C ALA A 146 -7.51 4.48 42.04
N VAL A 147 -8.36 4.08 42.99
CA VAL A 147 -9.40 4.94 43.58
C VAL A 147 -8.78 6.10 44.37
N GLU A 148 -7.74 5.85 45.16
CA GLU A 148 -7.01 6.90 45.88
C GLU A 148 -6.34 7.91 44.92
N ALA A 149 -5.95 7.48 43.72
CA ALA A 149 -5.40 8.33 42.68
C ALA A 149 -6.46 9.10 41.86
N GLY A 150 -7.75 8.76 42.02
CA GLY A 150 -8.89 9.44 41.40
C GLY A 150 -9.71 8.58 40.42
N ALA A 151 -9.42 7.29 40.28
CA ALA A 151 -10.24 6.39 39.46
C ALA A 151 -11.63 6.18 40.10
N PRO A 152 -12.69 5.97 39.30
CA PRO A 152 -13.99 5.57 39.84
C PRO A 152 -13.91 4.21 40.53
N GLU A 153 -14.64 4.05 41.64
CA GLU A 153 -14.87 2.72 42.24
C GLU A 153 -15.43 1.74 41.21
N ASN A 154 -15.11 0.45 41.33
CA ASN A 154 -15.54 -0.60 40.40
C ASN A 154 -14.89 -0.56 39.00
N SER A 155 -13.85 0.27 38.79
CA SER A 155 -13.04 0.25 37.56
C SER A 155 -12.22 -1.04 37.42
N ILE A 156 -11.90 -1.68 38.56
CA ILE A 156 -11.27 -3.00 38.65
C ILE A 156 -12.19 -3.88 39.49
N GLN A 157 -12.68 -4.99 38.94
CA GLN A 157 -13.56 -5.94 39.64
C GLN A 157 -13.10 -7.38 39.39
N TRP A 158 -13.62 -8.34 40.16
CA TRP A 158 -13.37 -9.77 39.98
C TRP A 158 -14.54 -10.61 40.46
N ILE A 159 -14.65 -11.84 39.95
CA ILE A 159 -15.61 -12.83 40.42
C ILE A 159 -15.15 -13.34 41.80
N GLU A 160 -15.97 -13.19 42.84
CA GLU A 160 -15.63 -13.59 44.22
C GLU A 160 -15.53 -15.12 44.40
N GLU A 161 -16.48 -15.85 43.81
CA GLU A 161 -16.53 -17.32 43.83
C GLU A 161 -16.21 -17.86 42.41
N PRO A 162 -14.97 -18.28 42.14
CA PRO A 162 -14.54 -18.60 40.78
C PRO A 162 -15.14 -19.93 40.32
N SER A 163 -15.83 -19.90 39.19
CA SER A 163 -16.30 -21.11 38.49
C SER A 163 -16.19 -20.95 36.98
N ILE A 164 -16.23 -22.09 36.26
CA ILE A 164 -16.25 -22.09 34.79
C ILE A 164 -17.52 -21.40 34.30
N GLU A 165 -18.66 -21.68 34.94
CA GLU A 165 -19.95 -21.08 34.64
C GLU A 165 -19.91 -19.55 34.84
N ALA A 166 -19.35 -19.08 35.96
CA ALA A 166 -19.25 -17.65 36.25
C ALA A 166 -18.34 -16.93 35.24
N THR A 167 -17.19 -17.53 34.90
CA THR A 167 -16.27 -16.96 33.90
C THR A 167 -16.89 -16.94 32.51
N ASN A 168 -17.58 -18.02 32.11
CA ASN A 168 -18.31 -18.07 30.85
C ASN A 168 -19.45 -17.05 30.81
N ALA A 169 -20.19 -16.87 31.91
CA ALA A 169 -21.24 -15.87 32.01
C ALA A 169 -20.68 -14.44 31.87
N LEU A 170 -19.52 -14.15 32.47
CA LEU A 170 -18.83 -12.88 32.28
C LEU A 170 -18.44 -12.66 30.82
N MET A 171 -17.73 -13.61 30.21
CA MET A 171 -17.26 -13.48 28.82
C MET A 171 -18.42 -13.30 27.83
N ASN A 172 -19.54 -13.99 28.05
CA ASN A 172 -20.72 -13.91 27.18
C ASN A 172 -21.67 -12.75 27.51
N ASN A 173 -21.49 -12.01 28.60
CA ASN A 173 -22.40 -10.91 28.96
C ASN A 173 -22.36 -9.75 27.97
N ASP A 174 -23.50 -9.33 27.42
CA ASP A 174 -23.60 -8.29 26.37
C ASP A 174 -22.91 -6.95 26.69
N GLY A 175 -22.75 -6.60 27.97
CA GLY A 175 -22.03 -5.38 28.37
C GLY A 175 -20.50 -5.49 28.35
N VAL A 176 -19.95 -6.69 28.14
CA VAL A 176 -18.50 -6.88 27.94
C VAL A 176 -18.15 -6.63 26.48
N ALA A 177 -17.22 -5.72 26.23
CA ALA A 177 -16.78 -5.32 24.91
C ALA A 177 -15.72 -6.27 24.32
N SER A 178 -14.79 -6.74 25.16
CA SER A 178 -13.70 -7.62 24.72
C SER A 178 -13.21 -8.56 25.81
N VAL A 179 -12.64 -9.70 25.41
CA VAL A 179 -12.06 -10.70 26.30
C VAL A 179 -10.55 -10.78 26.13
N LEU A 180 -9.81 -10.55 27.22
CA LEU A 180 -8.37 -10.81 27.30
C LEU A 180 -8.16 -12.20 27.89
N ALA A 181 -7.96 -13.19 27.04
CA ALA A 181 -7.92 -14.60 27.41
C ALA A 181 -6.48 -15.11 27.55
N THR A 182 -5.95 -15.11 28.78
CA THR A 182 -4.65 -15.73 29.09
C THR A 182 -4.89 -17.02 29.85
N GLY A 183 -4.79 -18.15 29.14
CA GLY A 183 -5.08 -19.46 29.71
C GLY A 183 -4.83 -20.58 28.70
N GLY A 184 -5.18 -21.81 29.09
CA GLY A 184 -5.01 -22.96 28.21
C GLY A 184 -5.91 -22.90 26.95
N PRO A 185 -5.65 -23.78 25.96
CA PRO A 185 -6.35 -23.76 24.66
C PRO A 185 -7.88 -23.80 24.75
N GLY A 186 -8.45 -24.52 25.73
CA GLY A 186 -9.89 -24.59 25.94
C GLY A 186 -10.52 -23.24 26.34
N MET A 187 -9.84 -22.47 27.19
CA MET A 187 -10.30 -21.15 27.62
C MET A 187 -10.20 -20.14 26.48
N VAL A 188 -9.10 -20.16 25.72
CA VAL A 188 -8.93 -19.29 24.55
C VAL A 188 -9.99 -19.59 23.50
N LYS A 189 -10.25 -20.86 23.21
CA LYS A 189 -11.35 -21.27 22.32
C LYS A 189 -12.70 -20.75 22.80
N ALA A 190 -12.98 -20.81 24.10
CA ALA A 190 -14.21 -20.28 24.67
C ALA A 190 -14.31 -18.76 24.47
N ALA A 191 -13.23 -18.01 24.69
CA ALA A 191 -13.20 -16.56 24.47
C ALA A 191 -13.49 -16.18 23.00
N TYR A 192 -12.88 -16.87 22.04
CA TYR A 192 -13.17 -16.66 20.61
C TYR A 192 -14.56 -17.15 20.17
N SER A 193 -15.27 -17.92 21.00
CA SER A 193 -16.63 -18.40 20.72
C SER A 193 -17.72 -17.48 21.26
N THR A 194 -17.36 -16.35 21.90
CA THR A 194 -18.31 -15.39 22.50
C THR A 194 -19.02 -14.49 21.48
N GLY A 195 -18.54 -14.46 20.23
CA GLY A 195 -18.98 -13.50 19.21
C GLY A 195 -18.39 -12.10 19.37
N LYS A 196 -17.46 -11.89 20.31
CA LYS A 196 -16.82 -10.60 20.62
C LYS A 196 -15.35 -10.60 20.20
N PRO A 197 -14.74 -9.42 20.00
CA PRO A 197 -13.29 -9.31 19.91
C PRO A 197 -12.62 -9.97 21.12
N ALA A 198 -11.76 -10.95 20.87
CA ALA A 198 -10.98 -11.62 21.90
C ALA A 198 -9.49 -11.51 21.55
N LEU A 199 -8.67 -11.24 22.57
CA LEU A 199 -7.22 -11.29 22.50
C LEU A 199 -6.76 -12.50 23.31
N GLY A 200 -6.48 -13.58 22.60
CA GLY A 200 -6.05 -14.84 23.20
C GLY A 200 -4.55 -15.07 23.12
N VAL A 201 -4.15 -16.23 23.65
CA VAL A 201 -2.80 -16.78 23.57
C VAL A 201 -2.84 -18.20 23.01
N GLY A 202 -1.67 -18.80 22.80
CA GLY A 202 -1.54 -20.23 22.47
C GLY A 202 -0.63 -20.95 23.46
N PRO A 203 -0.59 -22.28 23.46
CA PRO A 203 0.43 -23.05 24.16
C PRO A 203 1.82 -22.79 23.56
N GLY A 204 2.87 -22.95 24.37
CA GLY A 204 4.24 -22.74 23.93
C GLY A 204 5.06 -24.02 23.96
N ASN A 205 5.48 -24.51 22.79
CA ASN A 205 6.44 -25.62 22.65
C ASN A 205 7.71 -25.18 21.91
N GLY A 206 8.34 -24.10 22.40
CA GLY A 206 9.42 -23.45 21.68
C GLY A 206 10.71 -24.28 21.58
N PRO A 207 11.22 -24.57 20.36
CA PRO A 207 12.54 -25.13 20.18
C PRO A 207 13.63 -24.04 20.23
N ALA A 208 14.80 -24.38 20.76
CA ALA A 208 16.01 -23.57 20.67
C ALA A 208 17.09 -24.30 19.87
N TYR A 209 17.37 -23.82 18.66
CA TYR A 209 18.44 -24.36 17.83
C TYR A 209 19.78 -23.70 18.21
N ILE A 210 20.77 -24.51 18.59
CA ILE A 210 22.15 -24.10 18.83
C ILE A 210 22.98 -24.56 17.63
N GLU A 211 23.25 -23.63 16.73
CA GLU A 211 24.04 -23.86 15.53
C GLU A 211 25.54 -23.82 15.86
N LYS A 212 26.36 -24.55 15.10
CA LYS A 212 27.81 -24.74 15.36
C LYS A 212 28.64 -23.45 15.55
N SER A 213 28.22 -22.29 15.02
CA SER A 213 28.93 -21.02 15.23
C SER A 213 28.54 -20.30 16.53
N ALA A 214 27.53 -20.80 17.24
CA ALA A 214 27.02 -20.16 18.45
C ALA A 214 28.07 -20.01 19.54
N ASN A 215 27.92 -18.96 20.35
CA ASN A 215 28.61 -18.90 21.64
C ASN A 215 27.96 -19.92 22.59
N ILE A 216 28.59 -21.10 22.73
CA ILE A 216 28.04 -22.23 23.48
C ILE A 216 27.73 -21.86 24.93
N LYS A 217 28.65 -21.18 25.62
CA LYS A 217 28.46 -20.80 27.04
C LYS A 217 27.27 -19.88 27.23
N ARG A 218 27.13 -18.85 26.38
CA ARG A 218 25.97 -17.96 26.41
C ARG A 218 24.69 -18.75 26.12
N SER A 219 24.69 -19.56 25.05
CA SER A 219 23.51 -20.31 24.61
C SER A 219 22.98 -21.24 25.71
N VAL A 220 23.89 -21.97 26.36
CA VAL A 220 23.55 -22.86 27.46
C VAL A 220 23.11 -22.09 28.70
N ASN A 221 23.79 -20.99 29.06
CA ASN A 221 23.37 -20.13 30.16
C ASN A 221 21.96 -19.56 29.95
N ASP A 222 21.67 -19.08 28.74
CA ASP A 222 20.38 -18.51 28.35
C ASP A 222 19.25 -19.55 28.48
N ILE A 223 19.46 -20.75 27.93
CA ILE A 223 18.47 -21.84 28.01
C ILE A 223 18.26 -22.27 29.47
N VAL A 224 19.33 -22.42 30.26
CA VAL A 224 19.20 -22.81 31.68
C VAL A 224 18.47 -21.72 32.48
N LEU A 225 18.86 -20.45 32.34
CA LEU A 225 18.20 -19.31 32.98
C LEU A 225 16.70 -19.33 32.68
N SER A 226 16.35 -19.35 31.39
CA SER A 226 14.97 -19.38 30.91
C SER A 226 14.17 -20.56 31.45
N LYS A 227 14.76 -21.76 31.43
CA LYS A 227 14.09 -23.01 31.86
C LYS A 227 13.93 -23.11 33.37
N THR A 228 14.83 -22.49 34.14
CA THR A 228 14.74 -22.45 35.61
C THR A 228 13.86 -21.33 36.13
N PHE A 229 13.66 -20.25 35.36
CA PHE A 229 12.89 -19.09 35.82
C PHE A 229 11.44 -19.46 36.14
N ASP A 230 11.09 -19.30 37.41
CA ASP A 230 9.82 -19.73 38.01
C ASP A 230 9.51 -21.21 37.72
N ASN A 231 10.54 -22.06 37.78
CA ASN A 231 10.52 -23.47 37.42
C ASN A 231 9.93 -23.73 36.02
N GLY A 232 10.26 -22.89 35.04
CA GLY A 232 9.92 -23.13 33.63
C GLY A 232 8.44 -22.92 33.28
N MET A 233 7.70 -22.17 34.11
CA MET A 233 6.26 -21.92 33.91
C MET A 233 5.94 -20.81 32.91
N VAL A 234 6.94 -20.13 32.34
CA VAL A 234 6.71 -19.15 31.27
C VAL A 234 6.49 -19.91 29.96
N CYS A 235 5.39 -19.62 29.26
CA CYS A 235 5.02 -20.31 28.01
C CYS A 235 6.04 -20.10 26.88
N ALA A 236 6.77 -18.98 26.87
CA ALA A 236 7.86 -18.74 25.93
C ALA A 236 9.15 -19.52 26.27
N SER A 237 9.22 -20.23 27.40
CA SER A 237 10.41 -21.00 27.77
C SER A 237 10.67 -22.13 26.78
N GLU A 238 11.95 -22.47 26.61
CA GLU A 238 12.38 -23.58 25.78
C GLU A 238 11.77 -24.88 26.30
N ASN A 239 11.35 -25.72 25.37
CA ASN A 239 10.95 -27.09 25.66
C ASN A 239 11.96 -28.10 25.08
N SER A 240 12.72 -27.67 24.09
CA SER A 240 13.70 -28.51 23.40
C SER A 240 14.94 -27.71 23.01
N ALA A 241 16.12 -28.30 23.16
CA ALA A 241 17.36 -27.85 22.54
C ALA A 241 17.68 -28.74 21.33
N VAL A 242 17.80 -28.14 20.15
CA VAL A 242 18.23 -28.81 18.91
C VAL A 242 19.67 -28.37 18.67
N VAL A 243 20.60 -29.30 18.53
CA VAL A 243 22.03 -28.96 18.56
C VAL A 243 22.78 -29.68 17.45
N ASP A 244 23.62 -28.91 16.74
CA ASP A 244 24.50 -29.45 15.70
C ASP A 244 25.44 -30.53 16.25
N ALA A 245 25.62 -31.59 15.45
CA ALA A 245 26.40 -32.75 15.83
C ALA A 245 27.86 -32.42 16.21
N GLU A 246 28.44 -31.39 15.59
CA GLU A 246 29.80 -30.90 15.77
C GLU A 246 30.05 -30.36 17.18
N ILE A 247 29.07 -29.65 17.75
CA ILE A 247 29.19 -28.99 19.07
C ILE A 247 28.41 -29.70 20.17
N TYR A 248 27.65 -30.76 19.84
CA TYR A 248 26.75 -31.47 20.76
C TYR A 248 27.40 -31.86 22.10
N ASN A 249 28.61 -32.43 22.06
CA ASN A 249 29.31 -32.88 23.28
C ASN A 249 29.81 -31.71 24.14
N GLU A 250 30.19 -30.59 23.52
CA GLU A 250 30.62 -29.39 24.23
C GLU A 250 29.42 -28.71 24.91
N VAL A 251 28.31 -28.59 24.20
CA VAL A 251 27.03 -28.10 24.75
C VAL A 251 26.57 -28.99 25.92
N LYS A 252 26.63 -30.31 25.78
CA LYS A 252 26.30 -31.26 26.86
C LYS A 252 27.17 -31.06 28.10
N LYS A 253 28.48 -30.88 27.91
CA LYS A 253 29.42 -30.62 29.00
C LYS A 253 29.12 -29.30 29.71
N GLU A 254 28.77 -28.26 28.96
CA GLU A 254 28.41 -26.95 29.54
C GLU A 254 27.11 -27.02 30.34
N PHE A 255 26.09 -27.76 29.87
CA PHE A 255 24.86 -28.00 30.64
C PHE A 255 25.18 -28.70 31.97
N GLN A 256 26.02 -29.74 31.95
CA GLN A 256 26.46 -30.42 33.17
C GLN A 256 27.23 -29.47 34.11
N ALA A 257 28.07 -28.59 33.57
CA ALA A 257 28.81 -27.60 34.35
C ALA A 257 27.89 -26.60 35.08
N LEU A 258 26.71 -26.32 34.53
CA LEU A 258 25.70 -25.47 35.18
C LEU A 258 24.78 -26.24 36.16
N GLY A 259 24.99 -27.54 36.37
CA GLY A 259 24.18 -28.35 37.29
C GLY A 259 22.92 -28.95 36.66
N CYS A 260 22.89 -29.13 35.34
CA CYS A 260 21.84 -29.90 34.67
C CYS A 260 22.16 -31.40 34.68
N TYR A 261 21.13 -32.22 34.89
CA TYR A 261 21.26 -33.68 34.92
C TYR A 261 20.76 -34.29 33.62
N PHE A 262 21.61 -35.07 32.96
CA PHE A 262 21.24 -35.87 31.79
C PHE A 262 20.63 -37.19 32.22
N VAL A 263 19.35 -37.38 31.91
CA VAL A 263 18.56 -38.55 32.32
C VAL A 263 19.07 -39.79 31.62
N LYS A 264 19.24 -40.91 32.35
CA LYS A 264 19.72 -42.15 31.72
C LYS A 264 18.65 -42.69 30.78
N LYS A 265 19.05 -43.37 29.70
CA LYS A 265 18.11 -43.95 28.73
C LYS A 265 17.05 -44.86 29.37
N SER A 266 17.42 -45.60 30.42
CA SER A 266 16.50 -46.47 31.18
C SER A 266 15.50 -45.72 32.07
N GLU A 267 15.71 -44.43 32.32
CA GLU A 267 14.92 -43.58 33.22
C GLU A 267 13.98 -42.64 32.43
N ILE A 268 14.13 -42.54 31.10
CA ILE A 268 13.36 -41.61 30.25
C ILE A 268 11.87 -41.93 30.30
N ASP A 269 11.48 -43.20 30.23
CA ASP A 269 10.06 -43.60 30.23
C ASP A 269 9.39 -43.24 31.57
N ALA A 270 10.06 -43.49 32.69
CA ALA A 270 9.57 -43.13 34.02
C ALA A 270 9.41 -41.60 34.17
N LEU A 271 10.36 -40.82 33.65
CA LEU A 271 10.24 -39.36 33.61
C LEU A 271 9.09 -38.91 32.70
N SER A 272 8.96 -39.52 31.53
CA SER A 272 7.91 -39.22 30.54
C SER A 272 6.51 -39.44 31.12
N GLU A 273 6.28 -40.61 31.74
CA GLU A 273 5.00 -40.95 32.39
C GLU A 273 4.69 -40.03 33.58
N THR A 274 5.73 -39.57 34.28
CA THR A 274 5.59 -38.63 35.41
C THR A 274 5.20 -37.24 34.94
N VAL A 275 5.82 -36.74 33.86
CA VAL A 275 5.65 -35.36 33.38
C VAL A 275 4.40 -35.20 32.51
N MET A 276 4.15 -36.15 31.61
CA MET A 276 3.12 -36.07 30.59
C MET A 276 1.90 -36.94 30.93
N ASP A 277 0.72 -36.44 30.59
CA ASP A 277 -0.53 -37.18 30.69
C ASP A 277 -0.72 -38.02 29.42
N PRO A 278 -0.84 -39.36 29.52
CA PRO A 278 -0.92 -40.24 28.36
C PRO A 278 -2.23 -40.11 27.58
N GLU A 279 -3.31 -39.60 28.18
CA GLU A 279 -4.60 -39.42 27.51
C GLU A 279 -4.72 -38.02 26.91
N ARG A 280 -4.31 -36.99 27.67
CA ARG A 280 -4.43 -35.59 27.25
C ARG A 280 -3.24 -35.12 26.42
N HIS A 281 -2.16 -35.89 26.37
CA HIS A 281 -0.90 -35.56 25.71
C HIS A 281 -0.35 -34.17 26.09
N THR A 282 -0.59 -33.76 27.33
CA THR A 282 -0.20 -32.46 27.89
C THR A 282 0.44 -32.67 29.27
N VAL A 283 1.13 -31.66 29.79
CA VAL A 283 1.73 -31.72 31.13
C VAL A 283 0.71 -32.11 32.21
N ARG A 284 1.11 -32.97 33.15
CA ARG A 284 0.31 -33.30 34.34
C ARG A 284 0.23 -32.11 35.28
N GLY A 285 -0.98 -31.81 35.77
CA GLY A 285 -1.22 -30.67 36.66
C GLY A 285 -0.25 -30.55 37.85
N PRO A 286 0.06 -31.64 38.58
CA PRO A 286 0.99 -31.62 39.72
C PRO A 286 2.46 -31.30 39.39
N ILE A 287 2.86 -31.37 38.11
CA ILE A 287 4.24 -31.19 37.66
C ILE A 287 4.56 -29.73 37.33
N ALA A 288 3.60 -29.00 36.79
CA ALA A 288 3.80 -27.62 36.37
C ALA A 288 4.34 -26.75 37.52
N GLY A 289 5.53 -26.18 37.33
CA GLY A 289 6.21 -25.33 38.32
C GLY A 289 6.87 -26.04 39.50
N LYS A 290 7.04 -27.37 39.47
CA LYS A 290 7.87 -28.10 40.44
C LYS A 290 9.35 -28.01 40.08
N SER A 291 10.23 -28.10 41.08
CA SER A 291 11.68 -28.13 40.85
C SER A 291 12.11 -29.43 40.16
N ALA A 292 13.24 -29.41 39.46
CA ALA A 292 13.81 -30.59 38.80
C ALA A 292 14.03 -31.74 39.79
N PHE A 293 14.54 -31.45 40.99
CA PHE A 293 14.70 -32.43 42.06
C PHE A 293 13.39 -33.09 42.49
N THR A 294 12.31 -32.30 42.64
CA THR A 294 10.99 -32.84 43.03
C THR A 294 10.46 -33.78 41.96
N ILE A 295 10.58 -33.39 40.68
CA ILE A 295 10.14 -34.19 39.55
C ILE A 295 10.95 -35.49 39.45
N ALA A 296 12.27 -35.41 39.62
CA ALA A 296 13.14 -36.58 39.64
C ALA A 296 12.74 -37.58 40.72
N LYS A 297 12.49 -37.11 41.96
CA LYS A 297 11.98 -37.95 43.05
C LYS A 297 10.63 -38.60 42.72
N MET A 298 9.71 -37.86 42.11
CA MET A 298 8.42 -38.40 41.67
C MET A 298 8.58 -39.49 40.60
N ALA A 299 9.57 -39.35 39.72
CA ALA A 299 9.92 -40.32 38.68
C ALA A 299 10.81 -41.49 39.18
N GLY A 300 11.20 -41.50 40.46
CA GLY A 300 12.11 -42.51 41.02
C GLY A 300 13.56 -42.38 40.56
N ILE A 301 13.98 -41.17 40.14
CA ILE A 301 15.33 -40.86 39.67
C ILE A 301 16.10 -40.15 40.78
N ASP A 302 17.29 -40.65 41.11
CA ASP A 302 18.17 -40.04 42.12
C ASP A 302 19.07 -38.97 41.48
N VAL A 303 18.94 -37.74 41.96
CA VAL A 303 19.70 -36.57 41.48
C VAL A 303 20.08 -35.66 42.66
N PRO A 304 21.16 -34.87 42.56
CA PRO A 304 21.49 -33.85 43.56
C PRO A 304 20.33 -32.86 43.80
N GLU A 305 20.18 -32.39 45.04
CA GLU A 305 19.07 -31.49 45.43
C GLU A 305 19.12 -30.13 44.70
N ASP A 306 20.32 -29.67 44.35
CA ASP A 306 20.58 -28.45 43.60
C ASP A 306 20.51 -28.61 42.06
N THR A 307 20.04 -29.77 41.57
CA THR A 307 19.84 -30.00 40.13
C THR A 307 18.91 -28.95 39.55
N LYS A 308 19.36 -28.25 38.50
CA LYS A 308 18.63 -27.14 37.89
C LYS A 308 17.60 -27.59 36.86
N VAL A 309 17.99 -28.48 35.94
CA VAL A 309 17.16 -28.94 34.81
C VAL A 309 17.43 -30.43 34.57
N LEU A 310 16.36 -31.20 34.31
CA LEU A 310 16.46 -32.57 33.80
C LEU A 310 16.47 -32.55 32.26
N ILE A 311 17.51 -33.10 31.64
CA ILE A 311 17.66 -33.12 30.18
C ILE A 311 17.48 -34.56 29.67
N ALA A 312 16.50 -34.78 28.80
CA ALA A 312 16.24 -36.05 28.16
C ALA A 312 16.70 -36.04 26.69
N GLU A 313 17.64 -36.90 26.34
CA GLU A 313 18.08 -37.09 24.95
C GLU A 313 17.06 -38.00 24.22
N ILE A 314 16.33 -37.45 23.25
CA ILE A 314 15.26 -38.15 22.51
C ILE A 314 15.43 -37.98 20.99
N ASN A 315 14.82 -38.87 20.20
CA ASN A 315 15.08 -38.99 18.76
C ASN A 315 13.89 -38.65 17.85
N GLY A 316 12.74 -38.27 18.41
CA GLY A 316 11.55 -37.93 17.62
C GLY A 316 10.63 -36.93 18.33
N VAL A 317 9.53 -36.61 17.66
CA VAL A 317 8.51 -35.65 18.11
C VAL A 317 7.14 -36.29 17.96
N GLY A 318 6.26 -36.05 18.93
CA GLY A 318 4.86 -36.47 18.88
C GLY A 318 4.47 -37.38 20.03
N VAL A 319 3.34 -38.07 19.86
CA VAL A 319 2.75 -38.93 20.90
C VAL A 319 3.65 -40.09 21.33
N ASP A 320 4.47 -40.63 20.42
CA ASP A 320 5.45 -41.68 20.75
C ASP A 320 6.68 -41.13 21.51
N TYR A 321 6.84 -39.80 21.56
CA TYR A 321 7.91 -39.11 22.26
C TYR A 321 7.33 -38.01 23.16
N PRO A 322 6.55 -38.33 24.23
CA PRO A 322 5.75 -37.33 24.94
C PRO A 322 6.55 -36.13 25.47
N LEU A 323 7.81 -36.33 25.88
CA LEU A 323 8.70 -35.25 26.32
C LEU A 323 9.03 -34.22 25.23
N SER A 324 8.69 -34.46 23.96
CA SER A 324 8.80 -33.46 22.89
C SER A 324 7.76 -32.35 22.97
N GLY A 325 6.72 -32.49 23.80
CA GLY A 325 5.67 -31.49 24.01
C GLY A 325 6.01 -30.41 25.05
N GLU A 326 5.04 -29.53 25.31
CA GLU A 326 5.13 -28.49 26.35
C GLU A 326 5.12 -29.11 27.76
N LYS A 327 6.11 -28.74 28.59
CA LYS A 327 6.35 -29.36 29.90
C LYS A 327 6.12 -28.45 31.12
N LEU A 328 6.08 -27.13 30.94
CA LEU A 328 5.88 -26.10 32.00
C LEU A 328 6.62 -26.37 33.33
N SER A 329 7.81 -26.95 33.24
CA SER A 329 8.63 -27.46 34.34
C SER A 329 10.10 -27.45 33.89
N PRO A 330 11.10 -27.55 34.78
CA PRO A 330 12.51 -27.57 34.42
C PRO A 330 12.96 -28.93 33.85
N VAL A 331 12.29 -29.36 32.80
CA VAL A 331 12.58 -30.55 31.99
C VAL A 331 12.76 -30.10 30.55
N LEU A 332 13.85 -30.51 29.92
CA LEU A 332 14.24 -30.09 28.56
C LEU A 332 14.53 -31.34 27.72
N SER A 333 14.01 -31.38 26.49
CA SER A 333 14.39 -32.41 25.52
C SER A 333 15.60 -31.95 24.71
N MET A 334 16.54 -32.84 24.40
CA MET A 334 17.73 -32.49 23.63
C MET A 334 17.87 -33.39 22.40
N TYR A 335 18.08 -32.77 21.24
CA TYR A 335 18.18 -33.43 19.93
C TYR A 335 19.55 -33.17 19.31
N LYS A 336 20.12 -34.20 18.69
CA LYS A 336 21.33 -34.11 17.87
C LYS A 336 20.93 -34.13 16.40
N VAL A 337 21.38 -33.15 15.62
CA VAL A 337 21.05 -33.00 14.20
C VAL A 337 22.31 -32.75 13.36
N LYS A 338 22.25 -33.03 12.06
CA LYS A 338 23.36 -32.82 11.11
C LYS A 338 23.09 -31.58 10.26
N GLY A 339 23.54 -30.43 10.75
CA GLY A 339 23.43 -29.15 10.05
C GLY A 339 22.03 -28.54 10.11
N HIS A 340 21.90 -27.35 9.52
CA HIS A 340 20.72 -26.52 9.68
C HIS A 340 19.44 -27.09 9.07
N ASP A 341 19.51 -27.91 8.01
CA ASP A 341 18.31 -28.39 7.33
C ASP A 341 17.54 -29.36 8.23
N GLU A 342 18.25 -30.34 8.80
CA GLU A 342 17.68 -31.27 9.78
C GLU A 342 17.27 -30.54 11.07
N ALA A 343 18.02 -29.50 11.47
CA ALA A 343 17.65 -28.66 12.60
C ALA A 343 16.31 -27.95 12.37
N PHE A 344 16.12 -27.38 11.18
CA PHE A 344 14.91 -26.67 10.81
C PHE A 344 13.71 -27.61 10.75
N GLU A 345 13.86 -28.78 10.14
CA GLU A 345 12.82 -29.82 10.13
C GLU A 345 12.41 -30.22 11.55
N ARG A 346 13.39 -30.47 12.44
CA ARG A 346 13.11 -30.81 13.83
C ARG A 346 12.40 -29.69 14.59
N CYS A 347 12.79 -28.44 14.36
CA CYS A 347 12.12 -27.28 14.94
C CYS A 347 10.68 -27.13 14.42
N GLU A 348 10.44 -27.37 13.13
CA GLU A 348 9.09 -27.38 12.54
C GLU A 348 8.21 -28.47 13.16
N GLU A 349 8.72 -29.69 13.31
CA GLU A 349 8.00 -30.79 13.98
C GLU A 349 7.56 -30.39 15.39
N LEU A 350 8.47 -29.81 16.17
CA LEU A 350 8.21 -29.36 17.54
C LEU A 350 7.15 -28.25 17.59
N LEU A 351 7.24 -27.26 16.71
CA LEU A 351 6.23 -26.21 16.60
C LEU A 351 4.86 -26.77 16.21
N ASN A 352 4.80 -27.66 15.22
CA ASN A 352 3.55 -28.33 14.83
C ASN A 352 2.95 -29.15 15.98
N TYR A 353 3.79 -29.67 16.88
CA TYR A 353 3.38 -30.34 18.10
C TYR A 353 3.21 -29.38 19.29
N GLY A 354 2.25 -28.44 19.17
CA GLY A 354 1.80 -27.61 20.29
C GLY A 354 2.57 -26.31 20.54
N GLY A 355 3.34 -25.82 19.57
CA GLY A 355 4.07 -24.54 19.66
C GLY A 355 3.75 -23.52 18.56
N LEU A 356 2.87 -23.85 17.61
CA LEU A 356 2.55 -23.00 16.46
C LEU A 356 2.19 -21.57 16.87
N GLY A 357 2.90 -20.61 16.26
CA GLY A 357 2.70 -19.19 16.45
C GLY A 357 3.33 -18.60 17.72
N HIS A 358 3.82 -19.39 18.66
CA HIS A 358 4.26 -18.85 19.95
C HIS A 358 5.69 -18.29 19.93
N THR A 359 6.70 -19.16 19.98
CA THR A 359 8.11 -18.76 20.11
C THR A 359 9.01 -19.85 19.52
N ALA A 360 10.07 -19.45 18.82
CA ALA A 360 11.20 -20.30 18.43
C ALA A 360 12.49 -19.52 18.64
N ALA A 361 13.57 -20.21 18.98
CA ALA A 361 14.85 -19.58 19.29
C ALA A 361 16.01 -20.15 18.46
N LEU A 362 16.97 -19.29 18.18
CA LEU A 362 18.19 -19.60 17.44
C LEU A 362 19.39 -18.98 18.15
N HIS A 363 20.42 -19.78 18.39
CA HIS A 363 21.73 -19.32 18.82
C HIS A 363 22.71 -19.55 17.68
N THR A 364 23.27 -18.46 17.13
CA THR A 364 24.22 -18.47 16.01
C THR A 364 24.97 -17.13 15.95
N THR A 365 26.04 -17.06 15.16
CA THR A 365 26.68 -15.81 14.74
C THR A 365 26.46 -15.49 13.25
N ASP A 366 25.68 -16.31 12.54
CA ASP A 366 25.38 -16.16 11.12
C ASP A 366 24.06 -15.42 10.89
N ASP A 367 24.15 -14.19 10.38
CA ASP A 367 22.99 -13.32 10.09
C ASP A 367 22.12 -13.83 8.93
N ASN A 368 22.68 -14.54 7.95
CA ASN A 368 21.90 -15.11 6.86
C ASN A 368 21.01 -16.23 7.41
N LEU A 369 21.59 -17.08 8.26
CA LEU A 369 20.85 -18.18 8.89
C LEU A 369 19.72 -17.68 9.81
N ILE A 370 19.93 -16.55 10.49
CA ILE A 370 18.86 -15.89 11.28
C ILE A 370 17.65 -15.57 10.38
N THR A 371 17.90 -15.02 9.20
CA THR A 371 16.85 -14.66 8.24
C THR A 371 16.16 -15.91 7.69
N GLU A 372 16.93 -16.94 7.31
CA GLU A 372 16.38 -18.22 6.81
C GLU A 372 15.51 -18.92 7.86
N PHE A 373 15.96 -18.98 9.12
CA PHE A 373 15.20 -19.55 10.22
C PHE A 373 13.90 -18.77 10.44
N GLY A 374 13.96 -17.44 10.42
CA GLY A 374 12.79 -16.57 10.57
C GLY A 374 11.76 -16.70 9.43
N LEU A 375 12.22 -16.91 8.20
CA LEU A 375 11.34 -17.16 7.04
C LEU A 375 10.65 -18.53 7.11
N ARG A 376 11.29 -19.53 7.76
CA ARG A 376 10.81 -20.91 7.79
C ARG A 376 9.95 -21.24 9.01
N MET A 377 10.31 -20.76 10.20
CA MET A 377 9.62 -21.12 11.44
C MET A 377 8.26 -20.45 11.58
N LYS A 378 7.20 -21.25 11.80
CA LYS A 378 5.84 -20.75 12.11
C LYS A 378 5.68 -20.35 13.57
N ALA A 379 6.44 -19.34 13.99
CA ALA A 379 6.35 -18.73 15.32
C ALA A 379 6.33 -17.20 15.19
N CYS A 380 5.53 -16.51 16.02
CA CYS A 380 5.44 -15.05 15.94
C CYS A 380 6.57 -14.32 16.66
N ARG A 381 7.37 -15.05 17.45
CA ARG A 381 8.56 -14.53 18.13
C ARG A 381 9.75 -15.42 17.77
N ILE A 382 10.65 -14.89 16.96
CA ILE A 382 11.93 -15.52 16.65
C ILE A 382 12.99 -14.86 17.51
N LEU A 383 13.52 -15.62 18.47
CA LEU A 383 14.44 -15.12 19.48
C LEU A 383 15.86 -15.52 19.13
N VAL A 384 16.76 -14.54 19.04
CA VAL A 384 18.14 -14.79 18.64
C VAL A 384 19.06 -14.52 19.82
N ASN A 385 19.89 -15.51 20.19
CA ASN A 385 20.93 -15.35 21.20
C ASN A 385 20.43 -14.76 22.55
N THR A 386 19.26 -15.22 23.02
CA THR A 386 18.60 -14.71 24.22
C THR A 386 17.81 -15.82 24.94
N PRO A 387 17.65 -15.78 26.28
CA PRO A 387 16.80 -16.71 27.02
C PRO A 387 15.33 -16.59 26.62
N SER A 388 14.69 -17.67 26.15
CA SER A 388 13.38 -17.55 25.49
C SER A 388 12.23 -17.10 26.39
N ALA A 389 12.20 -17.54 27.66
CA ALA A 389 11.17 -17.15 28.61
C ALA A 389 11.14 -15.62 28.83
N ILE A 390 12.32 -15.01 28.93
CA ILE A 390 12.47 -13.59 29.27
C ILE A 390 12.54 -12.73 28.00
N GLY A 391 13.21 -13.23 26.96
CA GLY A 391 13.21 -12.63 25.63
C GLY A 391 11.81 -12.58 25.03
N GLY A 392 11.01 -13.64 25.15
CA GLY A 392 9.67 -13.73 24.58
C GLY A 392 8.66 -12.76 25.17
N ILE A 393 8.76 -12.46 26.47
CA ILE A 393 7.90 -11.48 27.13
C ILE A 393 8.29 -10.04 26.75
N GLY A 394 9.53 -9.77 26.34
CA GLY A 394 9.98 -8.48 25.79
C GLY A 394 10.75 -7.58 26.75
N ASN A 395 11.33 -6.50 26.20
CA ASN A 395 12.04 -5.39 26.85
C ASN A 395 13.34 -5.71 27.64
N ILE A 396 13.43 -6.83 28.36
CA ILE A 396 14.59 -7.12 29.22
C ILE A 396 15.85 -7.46 28.40
N TYR A 397 15.70 -8.30 27.37
CA TYR A 397 16.81 -8.76 26.52
C TYR A 397 16.71 -8.25 25.07
N ASN A 398 15.63 -7.57 24.72
CA ASN A 398 15.35 -7.07 23.37
C ASN A 398 14.37 -5.90 23.42
N ASN A 399 14.07 -5.31 22.28
CA ASN A 399 13.18 -4.16 22.17
C ASN A 399 11.72 -4.54 21.82
N MET A 400 11.30 -5.80 22.03
CA MET A 400 9.89 -6.16 21.87
C MET A 400 9.06 -5.54 22.98
N VAL A 401 7.80 -5.24 22.67
CA VAL A 401 6.80 -4.73 23.62
C VAL A 401 6.70 -5.69 24.82
N PRO A 402 6.86 -5.20 26.06
CA PRO A 402 6.76 -6.06 27.23
C PRO A 402 5.31 -6.51 27.46
N SER A 403 5.08 -7.81 27.62
CA SER A 403 3.74 -8.35 27.82
C SER A 403 3.72 -9.70 28.54
N LEU A 404 2.58 -9.99 29.18
CA LEU A 404 2.26 -11.32 29.73
C LEU A 404 1.10 -12.01 28.98
N THR A 405 0.65 -11.42 27.88
CA THR A 405 -0.30 -12.01 26.94
C THR A 405 0.35 -12.05 25.56
N LEU A 406 0.80 -13.24 25.18
CA LEU A 406 1.60 -13.47 24.00
C LEU A 406 0.72 -14.00 22.86
N GLY A 407 0.30 -13.12 21.95
CA GLY A 407 -0.48 -13.48 20.76
C GLY A 407 0.28 -14.48 19.88
N THR A 408 -0.42 -15.46 19.30
CA THR A 408 0.19 -16.55 18.50
C THR A 408 -0.27 -16.55 17.04
N GLY A 409 -0.93 -15.48 16.61
CA GLY A 409 -1.41 -15.28 15.25
C GLY A 409 -2.35 -16.38 14.77
N SER A 410 -2.58 -16.40 13.46
CA SER A 410 -3.45 -17.40 12.82
C SER A 410 -2.92 -18.83 12.99
N TYR A 411 -1.60 -19.01 13.14
CA TYR A 411 -0.99 -20.33 13.41
C TYR A 411 -1.51 -20.95 14.71
N GLY A 412 -1.61 -20.16 15.77
CA GLY A 412 -2.16 -20.58 17.06
C GLY A 412 -3.67 -20.32 17.21
N LYS A 413 -4.38 -19.96 16.11
CA LYS A 413 -5.81 -19.62 16.09
C LYS A 413 -6.18 -18.37 16.92
N ASN A 414 -5.32 -17.37 16.89
CA ASN A 414 -5.49 -16.08 17.57
C ASN A 414 -5.57 -14.92 16.57
N SER A 415 -6.26 -13.84 16.96
CA SER A 415 -6.46 -12.62 16.16
C SER A 415 -5.22 -11.71 16.11
N ILE A 416 -4.23 -11.95 16.96
CA ILE A 416 -3.03 -11.13 17.14
C ILE A 416 -1.77 -11.99 17.19
N SER A 417 -0.67 -11.48 16.65
CA SER A 417 0.64 -12.17 16.61
C SER A 417 1.73 -11.48 17.44
N HIS A 418 1.45 -10.28 17.98
CA HIS A 418 2.41 -9.52 18.79
C HIS A 418 2.17 -9.72 20.30
N ASN A 419 3.01 -9.06 21.09
CA ASN A 419 2.86 -8.94 22.53
C ASN A 419 1.78 -7.89 22.82
N VAL A 420 0.68 -8.30 23.46
CA VAL A 420 -0.47 -7.41 23.71
C VAL A 420 -0.05 -6.20 24.53
N THR A 421 -0.52 -5.02 24.12
CA THR A 421 -0.33 -3.75 24.84
C THR A 421 -1.61 -2.90 24.80
N ASP A 422 -1.53 -1.69 25.32
CA ASP A 422 -2.58 -0.69 25.39
C ASP A 422 -3.25 -0.38 24.04
N PHE A 423 -2.52 -0.24 22.92
CA PHE A 423 -3.18 0.06 21.63
C PHE A 423 -4.18 -1.02 21.18
N ASP A 424 -4.03 -2.27 21.64
CA ASP A 424 -4.99 -3.34 21.36
C ASP A 424 -6.33 -3.16 22.08
N LEU A 425 -6.37 -2.26 23.08
CA LEU A 425 -7.54 -1.95 23.90
C LEU A 425 -8.17 -0.59 23.53
N LEU A 426 -7.91 -0.11 22.31
CA LEU A 426 -8.50 1.12 21.78
C LEU A 426 -9.25 0.86 20.46
N ASN A 427 -10.33 1.62 20.27
CA ASN A 427 -10.85 1.94 18.95
C ASN A 427 -10.14 3.19 18.43
N ILE A 428 -9.74 3.18 17.15
CA ILE A 428 -9.20 4.37 16.49
C ILE A 428 -10.25 4.95 15.54
N LYS A 429 -10.73 6.14 15.86
CA LYS A 429 -11.63 6.92 14.99
C LYS A 429 -10.80 7.83 14.09
N THR A 430 -10.94 7.64 12.78
CA THR A 430 -10.23 8.45 11.77
C THR A 430 -11.14 9.55 11.22
N ILE A 431 -10.76 10.81 11.40
CA ILE A 431 -11.33 11.96 10.70
C ILE A 431 -10.45 12.24 9.47
N ALA A 432 -10.98 11.97 8.28
CA ALA A 432 -10.31 12.28 7.01
C ALA A 432 -10.95 13.51 6.36
N LYS A 433 -10.17 14.57 6.14
CA LYS A 433 -10.67 15.80 5.49
C LYS A 433 -10.52 15.68 3.96
N ARG A 434 -11.31 16.46 3.20
CA ARG A 434 -11.16 16.55 1.73
C ARG A 434 -9.75 17.02 1.41
N ARG A 435 -9.08 16.36 0.47
CA ARG A 435 -7.79 16.80 -0.06
C ARG A 435 -7.85 16.94 -1.56
N ASN A 436 -7.17 17.95 -2.07
CA ASN A 436 -6.82 18.01 -3.48
C ASN A 436 -5.64 17.11 -3.73
N ASN A 437 -5.62 16.49 -4.91
CA ASN A 437 -4.43 15.76 -5.32
C ASN A 437 -3.34 16.77 -5.72
N MET A 438 -2.08 16.51 -5.34
CA MET A 438 -0.92 17.27 -5.80
C MET A 438 -0.94 17.39 -7.33
N GLN A 439 -0.82 18.58 -7.88
CA GLN A 439 -0.72 18.80 -9.34
C GLN A 439 0.72 19.18 -9.71
N TRP A 440 1.05 19.07 -10.98
CA TRP A 440 2.34 19.48 -11.51
C TRP A 440 2.21 19.90 -12.97
N VAL A 441 3.24 20.59 -13.46
CA VAL A 441 3.44 20.82 -14.88
C VAL A 441 4.57 19.90 -15.34
N LYS A 442 4.26 18.98 -16.25
CA LYS A 442 5.23 18.11 -16.93
C LYS A 442 5.22 18.43 -18.41
N LEU A 443 6.34 18.98 -18.86
CA LEU A 443 6.60 19.37 -20.24
C LEU A 443 8.04 18.98 -20.58
N PRO A 444 8.41 18.96 -21.87
CA PRO A 444 9.81 18.82 -22.24
C PRO A 444 10.65 19.88 -21.55
N PRO A 445 11.82 19.52 -20.97
CA PRO A 445 12.73 20.49 -20.36
C PRO A 445 13.20 21.59 -21.31
N LYS A 446 13.14 21.35 -22.62
CA LYS A 446 13.59 22.27 -23.66
C LYS A 446 12.58 22.36 -24.79
N VAL A 447 12.12 23.58 -25.07
CA VAL A 447 11.27 23.90 -26.22
C VAL A 447 11.98 25.01 -27.01
N TYR A 448 12.51 24.67 -28.18
CA TYR A 448 13.08 25.62 -29.13
C TYR A 448 12.01 25.99 -30.15
N PHE A 449 11.89 27.26 -30.48
CA PHE A 449 10.89 27.76 -31.44
C PHE A 449 11.52 28.87 -32.31
N GLU A 450 10.76 29.38 -33.28
CA GLU A 450 11.20 30.25 -34.40
C GLU A 450 11.79 29.50 -35.60
N ARG A 451 11.76 30.19 -36.74
CA ARG A 451 12.31 29.70 -38.00
C ARG A 451 13.81 29.44 -37.88
N ASN A 452 14.25 28.27 -38.33
CA ASN A 452 15.63 27.76 -38.23
C ASN A 452 16.09 27.38 -36.81
N SER A 453 15.17 27.11 -35.88
CA SER A 453 15.48 26.53 -34.56
C SER A 453 16.04 25.11 -34.64
N ILE A 454 15.86 24.41 -35.77
CA ILE A 454 16.49 23.11 -36.07
C ILE A 454 18.03 23.11 -35.92
N ARG A 455 18.67 24.28 -36.04
CA ARG A 455 20.10 24.48 -35.77
C ARG A 455 20.55 24.00 -34.39
N TYR A 456 19.63 23.87 -33.43
CA TYR A 456 19.96 23.35 -32.10
C TYR A 456 20.61 21.95 -32.18
N LEU A 457 20.25 21.15 -33.18
CA LEU A 457 20.87 19.84 -33.44
C LEU A 457 22.38 19.92 -33.68
N GLU A 458 22.93 21.05 -34.11
CA GLU A 458 24.38 21.27 -34.25
C GLU A 458 25.08 21.29 -32.89
N THR A 459 24.41 21.81 -31.85
CA THR A 459 25.01 22.11 -30.54
C THR A 459 24.52 21.19 -29.42
N MET A 460 23.49 20.39 -29.66
CA MET A 460 22.94 19.48 -28.66
C MET A 460 23.95 18.40 -28.27
N GLU A 461 24.25 18.28 -26.98
CA GLU A 461 25.22 17.29 -26.50
C GLU A 461 24.68 15.86 -26.53
N GLY A 462 25.58 14.90 -26.78
CA GLY A 462 25.30 13.47 -26.61
C GLY A 462 24.59 12.78 -27.77
N ILE A 463 24.61 13.36 -28.98
CA ILE A 463 24.14 12.71 -30.20
C ILE A 463 25.33 12.00 -30.86
N LYS A 464 25.35 10.65 -30.88
CA LYS A 464 26.31 9.85 -31.64
C LYS A 464 25.63 8.98 -32.70
N LYS A 465 24.44 8.46 -32.40
CA LYS A 465 23.61 7.67 -33.31
C LYS A 465 22.18 8.21 -33.34
N ALA A 466 21.83 8.89 -34.42
CA ALA A 466 20.52 9.52 -34.60
C ALA A 466 19.60 8.67 -35.48
N PHE A 467 18.45 8.27 -34.92
CA PHE A 467 17.40 7.55 -35.65
C PHE A 467 16.24 8.48 -35.96
N ILE A 468 16.03 8.77 -37.24
CA ILE A 468 14.99 9.70 -37.69
C ILE A 468 13.73 8.91 -38.06
N VAL A 469 12.61 9.22 -37.41
CA VAL A 469 11.30 8.62 -37.67
C VAL A 469 10.43 9.65 -38.40
N CYS A 470 9.95 9.30 -39.60
CA CYS A 470 9.09 10.17 -40.40
C CYS A 470 8.13 9.39 -41.31
N ASP A 471 7.24 10.10 -41.98
CA ASP A 471 6.40 9.54 -43.06
C ASP A 471 7.05 9.75 -44.45
N PRO A 472 6.61 9.01 -45.50
CA PRO A 472 7.20 9.13 -46.84
C PRO A 472 7.06 10.53 -47.46
N GLY A 473 6.12 11.35 -47.01
CA GLY A 473 5.93 12.73 -47.43
C GLY A 473 7.07 13.64 -46.98
N MET A 474 7.59 13.45 -45.76
CA MET A 474 8.73 14.24 -45.24
C MET A 474 10.00 14.03 -46.08
N MET A 475 10.21 12.81 -46.58
CA MET A 475 11.27 12.48 -47.53
C MET A 475 11.08 13.22 -48.87
N LYS A 476 9.86 13.17 -49.43
CA LYS A 476 9.55 13.83 -50.72
C LYS A 476 9.69 15.35 -50.67
N LEU A 477 9.42 15.96 -49.52
CA LEU A 477 9.54 17.41 -49.30
C LEU A 477 10.99 17.86 -48.98
N GLY A 478 11.93 16.93 -48.82
CA GLY A 478 13.33 17.23 -48.47
C GLY A 478 13.51 17.72 -47.03
N PHE A 479 12.55 17.47 -46.14
CA PHE A 479 12.63 17.90 -44.73
C PHE A 479 13.62 17.06 -43.94
N THR A 480 13.68 15.76 -44.21
CA THR A 480 14.67 14.85 -43.63
C THR A 480 16.09 15.27 -44.00
N ASP A 481 16.31 15.70 -45.26
CA ASP A 481 17.61 16.21 -45.72
C ASP A 481 18.07 17.44 -44.94
N ARG A 482 17.14 18.32 -44.54
CA ARG A 482 17.45 19.48 -43.69
C ARG A 482 17.92 19.06 -42.30
N VAL A 483 17.24 18.08 -41.68
CA VAL A 483 17.65 17.53 -40.38
C VAL A 483 19.04 16.91 -40.46
N VAL A 484 19.27 16.08 -41.49
CA VAL A 484 20.57 15.45 -41.77
C VAL A 484 21.66 16.50 -42.00
N ALA A 485 21.36 17.57 -42.74
CA ALA A 485 22.31 18.65 -42.99
C ALA A 485 22.75 19.37 -41.72
N GLU A 486 21.83 19.64 -40.78
CA GLU A 486 22.19 20.24 -39.48
C GLU A 486 22.98 19.28 -38.59
N LEU A 487 22.63 17.98 -38.57
CA LEU A 487 23.40 16.96 -37.83
C LEU A 487 24.83 16.82 -38.38
N ASN A 488 25.03 16.95 -39.69
CA ASN A 488 26.35 16.86 -40.32
C ASN A 488 27.24 18.10 -40.10
N LYS A 489 26.71 19.20 -39.55
CA LYS A 489 27.53 20.38 -39.17
C LYS A 489 28.26 20.20 -37.83
N ARG A 490 27.91 19.16 -37.06
CA ARG A 490 28.53 18.85 -35.78
C ARG A 490 30.02 18.54 -35.97
N VAL A 491 30.83 18.88 -34.95
CA VAL A 491 32.27 18.55 -34.94
C VAL A 491 32.48 17.04 -35.11
N ASP A 492 31.70 16.25 -34.38
CA ASP A 492 31.59 14.80 -34.54
C ASP A 492 30.23 14.49 -35.17
N ALA A 493 30.21 14.27 -36.48
CA ALA A 493 28.99 13.92 -37.22
C ALA A 493 28.47 12.54 -36.74
N PRO A 494 27.19 12.42 -36.35
CA PRO A 494 26.63 11.17 -35.86
C PRO A 494 26.40 10.18 -37.01
N GLU A 495 26.35 8.90 -36.69
CA GLU A 495 25.73 7.91 -37.58
C GLU A 495 24.22 8.19 -37.64
N ILE A 496 23.63 8.08 -38.83
CA ILE A 496 22.22 8.42 -39.05
C ILE A 496 21.53 7.27 -39.76
N GLU A 497 20.38 6.87 -39.23
CA GLU A 497 19.47 5.92 -39.88
C GLU A 497 18.05 6.51 -39.91
N ILE A 498 17.28 6.19 -40.96
CA ILE A 498 15.97 6.78 -41.20
C ILE A 498 14.93 5.66 -41.33
N PHE A 499 13.85 5.76 -40.55
CA PHE A 499 12.62 4.99 -40.72
C PHE A 499 11.54 5.92 -41.27
N SER A 500 11.21 5.77 -42.55
CA SER A 500 10.26 6.63 -43.26
C SER A 500 8.89 5.99 -43.53
N ASP A 501 8.61 4.84 -42.92
CA ASP A 501 7.47 3.99 -43.27
C ASP A 501 6.25 4.21 -42.36
N VAL A 502 6.15 5.36 -41.70
CA VAL A 502 5.00 5.67 -40.85
C VAL A 502 3.78 6.02 -41.69
N GLU A 503 2.73 5.22 -41.55
CA GLU A 503 1.41 5.48 -42.13
C GLU A 503 0.58 6.47 -41.30
N PRO A 504 -0.41 7.16 -41.91
CA PRO A 504 -1.45 7.85 -41.14
C PRO A 504 -2.16 6.86 -40.20
N ASN A 505 -2.37 7.25 -38.94
CA ASN A 505 -2.94 6.40 -37.88
C ASN A 505 -2.10 5.14 -37.58
N PRO A 506 -0.84 5.32 -37.12
CA PRO A 506 0.15 4.26 -37.07
C PRO A 506 -0.31 3.06 -36.23
N SER A 507 0.01 1.87 -36.71
CA SER A 507 -0.34 0.62 -36.05
C SER A 507 0.77 0.09 -35.14
N THR A 508 0.41 -0.83 -34.24
CA THR A 508 1.38 -1.62 -33.45
C THR A 508 2.41 -2.33 -34.34
N ASN A 509 2.03 -2.78 -35.54
CA ASN A 509 2.96 -3.39 -36.50
C ASN A 509 4.04 -2.42 -36.97
N THR A 510 3.68 -1.18 -37.27
CA THR A 510 4.65 -0.14 -37.68
C THR A 510 5.59 0.21 -36.55
N VAL A 511 5.08 0.31 -35.31
CA VAL A 511 5.91 0.49 -34.12
C VAL A 511 6.94 -0.63 -34.00
N TYR A 512 6.53 -1.90 -34.07
CA TYR A 512 7.48 -3.02 -33.92
C TYR A 512 8.52 -3.11 -35.04
N ARG A 513 8.16 -2.77 -36.28
CA ARG A 513 9.14 -2.67 -37.37
C ARG A 513 10.23 -1.62 -37.11
N GLY A 514 9.83 -0.45 -36.61
CA GLY A 514 10.78 0.58 -36.21
C GLY A 514 11.66 0.14 -35.03
N VAL A 515 11.08 -0.57 -34.05
CA VAL A 515 11.82 -1.14 -32.91
C VAL A 515 12.89 -2.13 -33.37
N ASP A 516 12.59 -3.01 -34.33
CA ASP A 516 13.55 -3.98 -34.83
C ASP A 516 14.74 -3.31 -35.54
N GLN A 517 14.48 -2.22 -36.26
CA GLN A 517 15.55 -1.40 -36.84
C GLN A 517 16.36 -0.67 -35.76
N MET A 518 15.71 -0.08 -34.76
CA MET A 518 16.40 0.55 -33.62
C MET A 518 17.26 -0.44 -32.84
N ARG A 519 16.83 -1.69 -32.66
CA ARG A 519 17.63 -2.74 -32.00
C ARG A 519 18.92 -3.07 -32.75
N SER A 520 18.88 -2.96 -34.07
CA SER A 520 20.06 -3.22 -34.92
C SER A 520 21.01 -2.00 -34.93
N PHE A 521 20.44 -0.79 -34.94
CA PHE A 521 21.19 0.45 -35.01
C PHE A 521 21.75 0.92 -33.65
N GLU A 522 21.02 0.64 -32.57
CA GLU A 522 21.26 1.08 -31.19
C GLU A 522 21.37 2.62 -31.05
N PRO A 523 20.31 3.38 -31.38
CA PRO A 523 20.36 4.84 -31.28
C PRO A 523 20.45 5.34 -29.84
N ASP A 524 21.14 6.47 -29.68
CA ASP A 524 21.11 7.31 -28.47
C ASP A 524 20.20 8.54 -28.62
N THR A 525 19.72 8.80 -29.84
CA THR A 525 18.84 9.93 -30.13
C THR A 525 17.79 9.50 -31.15
N ILE A 526 16.51 9.72 -30.82
CA ILE A 526 15.37 9.49 -31.70
C ILE A 526 14.81 10.85 -32.09
N ILE A 527 14.76 11.13 -33.40
CA ILE A 527 14.22 12.38 -33.94
C ILE A 527 12.93 12.07 -34.67
N ALA A 528 11.81 12.46 -34.08
CA ALA A 528 10.50 12.32 -34.69
C ALA A 528 10.17 13.56 -35.52
N LEU A 529 10.26 13.44 -36.84
CA LEU A 529 10.00 14.50 -37.80
C LEU A 529 8.69 14.20 -38.53
N GLY A 530 7.63 14.94 -38.21
CA GLY A 530 6.34 14.74 -38.88
C GLY A 530 5.16 15.35 -38.14
N GLY A 531 3.95 14.97 -38.55
CA GLY A 531 2.73 15.24 -37.77
C GLY A 531 2.58 14.28 -36.58
N GLY A 532 1.39 14.28 -35.96
CA GLY A 532 1.09 13.46 -34.78
C GLY A 532 1.35 11.96 -34.99
N SER A 533 1.04 11.42 -36.18
CA SER A 533 1.30 10.02 -36.51
C SER A 533 2.78 9.63 -36.42
N ALA A 534 3.69 10.45 -36.96
CA ALA A 534 5.14 10.17 -36.90
C ALA A 534 5.67 10.23 -35.46
N MET A 535 5.23 11.23 -34.69
CA MET A 535 5.66 11.42 -33.31
C MET A 535 5.10 10.33 -32.38
N ASP A 536 3.83 9.96 -32.52
CA ASP A 536 3.21 8.94 -31.69
C ASP A 536 3.81 7.56 -31.98
N ALA A 537 4.07 7.24 -33.26
CA ALA A 537 4.79 6.03 -33.65
C ALA A 537 6.21 6.01 -33.04
N ALA A 538 6.93 7.12 -33.12
CA ALA A 538 8.27 7.25 -32.56
C ALA A 538 8.29 7.08 -31.03
N LYS A 539 7.29 7.60 -30.29
CA LYS A 539 7.15 7.38 -28.84
C LYS A 539 6.92 5.90 -28.51
N GLY A 540 6.09 5.22 -29.30
CA GLY A 540 5.91 3.78 -29.20
C GLY A 540 7.22 3.02 -29.45
N MET A 541 7.94 3.39 -30.51
CA MET A 541 9.24 2.78 -30.84
C MET A 541 10.26 3.00 -29.71
N TRP A 542 10.33 4.22 -29.17
CA TRP A 542 11.21 4.58 -28.05
C TRP A 542 10.94 3.71 -26.82
N LEU A 543 9.67 3.59 -26.42
CA LEU A 543 9.29 2.76 -25.26
C LEU A 543 9.69 1.29 -25.44
N PHE A 544 9.30 0.66 -26.56
CA PHE A 544 9.52 -0.77 -26.78
C PHE A 544 10.95 -1.13 -27.20
N TYR A 545 11.72 -0.16 -27.71
CA TYR A 545 13.16 -0.29 -27.92
C TYR A 545 13.89 -0.43 -26.59
N GLU A 546 13.57 0.44 -25.63
CA GLU A 546 14.28 0.45 -24.35
C GLU A 546 13.79 -0.61 -23.36
N HIS A 547 12.49 -0.89 -23.39
CA HIS A 547 11.75 -1.78 -22.50
C HIS A 547 10.96 -2.82 -23.29
N PRO A 548 11.63 -3.87 -23.82
CA PRO A 548 10.98 -4.92 -24.62
C PRO A 548 9.94 -5.73 -23.82
N GLU A 549 10.01 -5.71 -22.49
CA GLU A 549 9.05 -6.31 -21.58
C GLU A 549 7.75 -5.51 -21.43
N ALA A 550 7.71 -4.26 -21.91
CA ALA A 550 6.54 -3.42 -21.79
C ALA A 550 5.35 -3.99 -22.59
N SER A 551 4.13 -3.83 -22.08
CA SER A 551 2.92 -4.31 -22.74
C SER A 551 2.04 -3.17 -23.24
N PHE A 552 1.81 -3.13 -24.56
CA PHE A 552 0.83 -2.22 -25.17
C PHE A 552 -0.58 -2.41 -24.58
N MET A 553 -0.99 -3.67 -24.39
CA MET A 553 -2.32 -4.02 -23.87
C MET A 553 -2.53 -3.57 -22.42
N ALA A 554 -1.46 -3.57 -21.62
CA ALA A 554 -1.50 -3.03 -20.26
C ALA A 554 -1.40 -1.49 -20.26
N ALA A 555 -0.61 -0.91 -21.18
CA ALA A 555 -0.43 0.53 -21.29
C ALA A 555 -1.67 1.27 -21.84
N LYS A 556 -2.58 0.61 -22.55
CA LYS A 556 -3.83 1.21 -23.08
C LYS A 556 -4.99 1.29 -22.09
N GLN A 557 -4.84 0.76 -20.87
CA GLN A 557 -5.94 0.68 -19.90
C GLN A 557 -6.41 2.06 -19.44
N LYS A 558 -7.74 2.22 -19.33
CA LYS A 558 -8.40 3.44 -18.85
C LYS A 558 -8.13 3.65 -17.35
N TYR A 559 -7.92 4.90 -16.95
CA TYR A 559 -7.67 5.29 -15.56
C TYR A 559 -8.39 6.60 -15.20
N LEU A 560 -8.59 6.80 -13.89
CA LEU A 560 -9.10 8.06 -13.33
C LEU A 560 -7.98 9.03 -12.96
N ASP A 561 -6.80 8.51 -12.60
CA ASP A 561 -5.64 9.27 -12.19
C ASP A 561 -4.38 8.64 -12.79
N ILE A 562 -3.65 9.40 -13.64
CA ILE A 562 -2.43 8.95 -14.34
C ILE A 562 -1.33 8.45 -13.39
N ARG A 563 -1.42 8.74 -12.08
CA ARG A 563 -0.45 8.31 -11.07
C ARG A 563 -0.81 7.00 -10.39
N LYS A 564 -2.07 6.60 -10.46
CA LYS A 564 -2.61 5.42 -9.77
C LYS A 564 -2.98 4.33 -10.76
N ARG A 565 -2.20 4.24 -11.84
CA ARG A 565 -2.39 3.25 -12.89
C ARG A 565 -2.10 1.86 -12.34
N THR A 566 -2.92 0.89 -12.74
CA THR A 566 -2.68 -0.52 -12.45
C THR A 566 -1.38 -1.01 -13.11
N TYR A 567 -1.09 -0.52 -14.31
CA TYR A 567 0.15 -0.78 -15.03
C TYR A 567 1.01 0.47 -15.09
N LYS A 568 2.24 0.37 -14.60
CA LYS A 568 3.23 1.46 -14.62
C LYS A 568 4.07 1.32 -15.89
N VAL A 569 3.98 2.30 -16.79
CA VAL A 569 4.85 2.34 -17.98
C VAL A 569 6.28 2.67 -17.52
N PRO A 570 7.28 1.86 -17.90
CA PRO A 570 8.66 2.14 -17.55
C PRO A 570 9.15 3.42 -18.26
N THR A 571 10.01 4.19 -17.61
CA THR A 571 10.53 5.45 -18.16
C THR A 571 11.79 5.17 -18.98
N PRO A 572 11.78 5.42 -20.30
CA PRO A 572 12.97 5.31 -21.13
C PRO A 572 14.05 6.31 -20.66
N SER A 573 15.32 5.92 -20.83
CA SER A 573 16.51 6.71 -20.40
C SER A 573 17.77 6.49 -21.24
N LYS A 574 17.79 5.52 -22.18
CA LYS A 574 18.94 5.20 -23.04
C LYS A 574 19.07 6.18 -24.19
N ALA A 575 17.95 6.51 -24.85
CA ALA A 575 17.89 7.43 -25.98
C ALA A 575 17.12 8.70 -25.62
N LYS A 576 17.56 9.83 -26.18
CA LYS A 576 16.83 11.11 -26.09
C LYS A 576 15.78 11.18 -27.18
N TYR A 577 14.57 11.61 -26.83
CA TYR A 577 13.49 11.83 -27.78
C TYR A 577 13.38 13.31 -28.16
N ILE A 578 13.44 13.61 -29.46
CA ILE A 578 13.27 14.95 -30.03
C ILE A 578 12.03 14.98 -30.91
N GLY A 579 11.05 15.83 -30.58
CA GLY A 579 9.86 16.08 -31.39
C GLY A 579 10.01 17.30 -32.29
N ILE A 580 9.77 17.13 -33.60
CA ILE A 580 9.82 18.19 -34.61
C ILE A 580 8.51 18.16 -35.43
N PRO A 581 7.53 18.99 -35.06
CA PRO A 581 6.23 18.99 -35.73
C PRO A 581 6.33 19.59 -37.14
N THR A 582 5.74 18.91 -38.12
CA THR A 582 5.60 19.42 -39.51
C THR A 582 4.17 19.77 -39.88
N THR A 583 3.27 19.74 -38.89
CA THR A 583 1.90 20.26 -38.96
C THR A 583 1.56 21.04 -37.70
N SER A 584 0.65 22.01 -37.81
CA SER A 584 0.19 22.83 -36.67
C SER A 584 -1.18 22.31 -36.21
N GLY A 585 -1.19 21.25 -35.40
CA GLY A 585 -2.43 20.67 -34.86
C GLY A 585 -2.26 19.73 -33.68
N THR A 586 -1.20 18.92 -33.66
CA THR A 586 -1.11 17.78 -32.72
C THR A 586 -0.58 18.13 -31.33
N GLY A 587 0.40 19.03 -31.21
CA GLY A 587 1.09 19.27 -29.92
C GLY A 587 1.88 18.06 -29.38
N SER A 588 1.99 16.95 -30.12
CA SER A 588 2.67 15.72 -29.67
C SER A 588 4.15 15.93 -29.34
N GLU A 589 4.77 16.99 -29.85
CA GLU A 589 6.14 17.38 -29.51
C GLU A 589 6.33 17.80 -28.04
N VAL A 590 5.24 18.12 -27.32
CA VAL A 590 5.28 18.51 -25.91
C VAL A 590 4.43 17.62 -24.98
N THR A 591 3.68 16.66 -25.52
CA THR A 591 2.72 15.88 -24.72
C THR A 591 3.25 14.49 -24.37
N PRO A 592 2.76 13.90 -23.24
CA PRO A 592 3.05 12.52 -22.85
C PRO A 592 2.15 11.48 -23.54
N PHE A 593 1.47 11.84 -24.62
CA PHE A 593 0.47 10.99 -25.27
C PHE A 593 1.01 10.38 -26.56
N ALA A 594 0.59 9.15 -26.86
CA ALA A 594 0.81 8.51 -28.15
C ALA A 594 -0.44 7.75 -28.56
N VAL A 595 -1.03 8.07 -29.71
CA VAL A 595 -2.23 7.39 -30.22
C VAL A 595 -1.81 6.33 -31.23
N ILE A 596 -1.99 5.06 -30.88
CA ILE A 596 -1.60 3.91 -31.70
C ILE A 596 -2.83 3.05 -32.00
N THR A 597 -2.95 2.62 -33.25
CA THR A 597 -3.97 1.68 -33.70
C THR A 597 -3.55 0.26 -33.35
N ASP A 598 -4.41 -0.47 -32.65
CA ASP A 598 -4.24 -1.90 -32.42
C ASP A 598 -4.41 -2.65 -33.75
N SER A 599 -3.37 -3.34 -34.21
CA SER A 599 -3.38 -4.02 -35.51
C SER A 599 -4.37 -5.19 -35.60
N GLU A 600 -4.81 -5.74 -34.47
CA GLU A 600 -5.77 -6.87 -34.44
C GLU A 600 -7.21 -6.39 -34.38
N THR A 601 -7.48 -5.37 -33.55
CA THR A 601 -8.86 -4.90 -33.31
C THR A 601 -9.24 -3.69 -34.16
N HIS A 602 -8.26 -3.03 -34.80
CA HIS A 602 -8.39 -1.77 -35.54
C HIS A 602 -8.90 -0.58 -34.69
N VAL A 603 -8.90 -0.73 -33.36
CA VAL A 603 -9.29 0.33 -32.42
C VAL A 603 -8.07 1.20 -32.11
N LYS A 604 -8.26 2.52 -32.16
CA LYS A 604 -7.25 3.50 -31.74
C LYS A 604 -7.27 3.67 -30.23
N TYR A 605 -6.09 3.54 -29.61
CA TYR A 605 -5.90 3.72 -28.18
C TYR A 605 -4.87 4.80 -27.88
N PRO A 606 -5.20 5.78 -27.02
CA PRO A 606 -4.21 6.68 -26.46
C PRO A 606 -3.41 5.98 -25.35
N ILE A 607 -2.10 5.88 -25.53
CA ILE A 607 -1.17 5.61 -24.42
C ILE A 607 -0.88 6.96 -23.77
N ALA A 608 -1.16 7.05 -22.47
CA ALA A 608 -1.05 8.29 -21.73
C ALA A 608 -0.22 8.09 -20.46
N ASP A 609 1.06 8.45 -20.53
CA ASP A 609 2.00 8.36 -19.40
C ASP A 609 3.13 9.37 -19.54
N TYR A 610 3.48 10.07 -18.46
CA TYR A 610 4.60 11.01 -18.44
C TYR A 610 5.97 10.37 -18.74
N ALA A 611 6.07 9.04 -18.70
CA ALA A 611 7.21 8.31 -19.25
C ALA A 611 7.46 8.62 -20.76
N LEU A 612 6.45 9.06 -21.49
CA LEU A 612 6.52 9.37 -22.93
C LEU A 612 6.66 10.87 -23.23
N THR A 613 6.94 11.69 -22.21
CA THR A 613 7.21 13.13 -22.44
C THR A 613 8.53 13.29 -23.20
N PRO A 614 8.53 14.01 -24.35
CA PRO A 614 9.75 14.31 -25.10
C PRO A 614 10.83 15.01 -24.26
N ASP A 615 12.11 14.78 -24.58
CA ASP A 615 13.24 15.50 -23.95
C ASP A 615 13.40 16.90 -24.55
N VAL A 616 13.16 17.03 -25.85
CA VAL A 616 13.31 18.28 -26.61
C VAL A 616 12.17 18.42 -27.61
N ALA A 617 11.56 19.61 -27.67
CA ALA A 617 10.68 20.03 -28.75
C ALA A 617 11.38 21.09 -29.61
N ILE A 618 11.32 20.97 -30.94
CA ILE A 618 11.83 21.97 -31.88
C ILE A 618 10.71 22.40 -32.83
N VAL A 619 10.11 23.54 -32.54
CA VAL A 619 8.94 24.14 -33.20
C VAL A 619 9.41 25.11 -34.29
N ASP A 620 9.88 24.56 -35.41
CA ASP A 620 10.49 25.33 -36.50
C ASP A 620 9.50 25.59 -37.64
N SER A 621 9.12 26.86 -37.81
CA SER A 621 8.08 27.26 -38.77
C SER A 621 8.42 26.96 -40.24
N GLN A 622 9.68 26.67 -40.57
CA GLN A 622 10.06 26.30 -41.93
C GLN A 622 9.39 25.00 -42.41
N PHE A 623 9.04 24.09 -41.49
CA PHE A 623 8.45 22.78 -41.83
C PHE A 623 6.94 22.85 -42.10
N ILE A 624 6.30 24.00 -41.85
CA ILE A 624 4.86 24.22 -42.06
C ILE A 624 4.55 25.18 -43.22
N GLU A 625 5.57 25.73 -43.89
CA GLU A 625 5.42 26.70 -45.00
C GLU A 625 4.69 26.09 -46.22
N THR A 626 4.83 24.78 -46.46
CA THR A 626 4.27 24.09 -47.65
C THR A 626 3.00 23.28 -47.36
N VAL A 627 2.46 23.32 -46.14
CA VAL A 627 1.27 22.55 -45.76
C VAL A 627 0.06 22.98 -46.61
N PRO A 628 -0.70 22.03 -47.23
CA PRO A 628 -1.85 22.36 -48.06
C PRO A 628 -2.98 23.06 -47.28
N PRO A 629 -3.77 23.95 -47.92
CA PRO A 629 -4.86 24.69 -47.25
C PRO A 629 -5.83 23.79 -46.47
N ARG A 630 -6.29 22.68 -47.08
CA ARG A 630 -7.21 21.74 -46.41
C ARG A 630 -6.62 21.17 -45.12
N THR A 631 -5.34 20.79 -45.11
CA THR A 631 -4.68 20.31 -43.90
C THR A 631 -4.55 21.42 -42.87
N THR A 632 -4.16 22.63 -43.29
CA THR A 632 -4.08 23.81 -42.40
C THR A 632 -5.40 24.10 -41.69
N ALA A 633 -6.53 24.04 -42.42
CA ALA A 633 -7.85 24.25 -41.84
C ALA A 633 -8.17 23.20 -40.77
N LEU A 634 -8.07 21.91 -41.11
CA LEU A 634 -8.44 20.82 -40.21
C LEU A 634 -7.54 20.75 -38.96
N THR A 635 -6.22 20.92 -39.12
CA THR A 635 -5.31 20.88 -37.98
C THR A 635 -5.43 22.13 -37.11
N GLY A 636 -5.73 23.29 -37.69
CA GLY A 636 -5.93 24.52 -36.91
C GLY A 636 -7.25 24.55 -36.14
N LEU A 637 -8.32 23.96 -36.69
CA LEU A 637 -9.58 23.75 -35.98
C LEU A 637 -9.43 22.81 -34.78
N ASP A 638 -8.52 21.84 -34.89
CA ASP A 638 -8.13 20.95 -33.81
C ASP A 638 -7.37 21.69 -32.68
N VAL A 639 -6.46 22.62 -33.02
CA VAL A 639 -5.81 23.50 -32.01
C VAL A 639 -6.83 24.24 -31.14
N ILE A 640 -7.92 24.73 -31.74
CA ILE A 640 -9.00 25.40 -30.98
C ILE A 640 -9.67 24.40 -30.04
N CYS A 641 -9.94 23.17 -30.49
CA CYS A 641 -10.52 22.14 -29.65
C CYS A 641 -9.60 21.75 -28.49
N HIS A 642 -8.31 21.47 -28.75
CA HIS A 642 -7.31 21.17 -27.73
C HIS A 642 -7.27 22.25 -26.65
N ALA A 643 -7.24 23.53 -27.05
CA ALA A 643 -7.19 24.64 -26.11
C ALA A 643 -8.50 24.80 -25.32
N THR A 644 -9.65 24.65 -25.97
CA THR A 644 -10.96 24.73 -25.29
C THR A 644 -11.16 23.58 -24.31
N GLU A 645 -10.91 22.33 -24.69
CA GLU A 645 -11.12 21.17 -23.80
C GLU A 645 -10.18 21.18 -22.60
N SER A 646 -8.92 21.58 -22.80
CA SER A 646 -7.98 21.75 -21.67
C SER A 646 -8.35 22.91 -20.75
N PHE A 647 -9.11 23.90 -21.22
CA PHE A 647 -9.61 24.99 -20.38
C PHE A 647 -10.80 24.55 -19.51
N VAL A 648 -11.76 23.83 -20.10
CA VAL A 648 -12.98 23.39 -19.40
C VAL A 648 -12.84 22.04 -18.68
N SER A 649 -11.69 21.38 -18.81
CA SER A 649 -11.47 20.08 -18.17
C SER A 649 -11.63 20.15 -16.65
N VAL A 650 -12.11 19.06 -16.05
CA VAL A 650 -12.05 18.91 -14.58
C VAL A 650 -10.62 18.96 -14.03
N MET A 651 -9.63 18.67 -14.88
CA MET A 651 -8.20 18.72 -14.53
C MET A 651 -7.54 20.05 -14.86
N ALA A 652 -8.30 21.06 -15.33
CA ALA A 652 -7.78 22.37 -15.61
C ALA A 652 -7.21 23.04 -14.34
N THR A 653 -6.15 23.82 -14.53
CA THR A 653 -5.47 24.59 -13.48
C THR A 653 -5.25 26.02 -13.97
N ASP A 654 -4.91 26.94 -13.07
CA ASP A 654 -4.57 28.33 -13.46
C ASP A 654 -3.44 28.39 -14.51
N TYR A 655 -2.50 27.43 -14.46
CA TYR A 655 -1.43 27.30 -15.45
C TYR A 655 -1.97 26.91 -16.83
N THR A 656 -2.77 25.84 -16.90
CA THR A 656 -3.28 25.34 -18.18
C THR A 656 -4.30 26.28 -18.78
N LYS A 657 -5.18 26.88 -17.96
CA LYS A 657 -6.16 27.89 -18.41
C LYS A 657 -5.48 29.09 -19.09
N GLY A 658 -4.37 29.57 -18.53
CA GLY A 658 -3.58 30.65 -19.13
C GLY A 658 -3.02 30.31 -20.52
N TRP A 659 -2.48 29.09 -20.69
CA TRP A 659 -2.00 28.61 -21.99
C TRP A 659 -3.14 28.41 -22.99
N SER A 660 -4.24 27.80 -22.56
CA SER A 660 -5.43 27.59 -23.38
C SER A 660 -5.98 28.91 -23.96
N LEU A 661 -6.15 29.95 -23.13
CA LEU A 661 -6.63 31.25 -23.62
C LEU A 661 -5.68 31.88 -24.65
N GLN A 662 -4.37 31.78 -24.42
CA GLN A 662 -3.38 32.31 -25.36
C GLN A 662 -3.39 31.54 -26.69
N ALA A 663 -3.50 30.20 -26.64
CA ALA A 663 -3.63 29.37 -27.83
C ALA A 663 -4.90 29.70 -28.62
N LEU A 664 -6.05 29.84 -27.94
CA LEU A 664 -7.33 30.22 -28.57
C LEU A 664 -7.24 31.58 -29.27
N LYS A 665 -6.67 32.58 -28.60
CA LYS A 665 -6.51 33.92 -29.18
C LYS A 665 -5.64 33.92 -30.43
N LEU A 666 -4.55 33.15 -30.44
CA LEU A 666 -3.71 33.00 -31.62
C LEU A 666 -4.47 32.25 -32.72
N ALA A 667 -5.13 31.14 -32.38
CA ALA A 667 -5.82 30.28 -33.35
C ALA A 667 -6.97 31.01 -34.07
N PHE A 668 -7.89 31.64 -33.32
CA PHE A 668 -8.99 32.41 -33.92
C PHE A 668 -8.51 33.58 -34.77
N LYS A 669 -7.37 34.20 -34.42
CA LYS A 669 -6.83 35.34 -35.17
C LYS A 669 -6.09 34.94 -36.45
N TYR A 670 -5.34 33.84 -36.41
CA TYR A 670 -4.36 33.51 -37.45
C TYR A 670 -4.71 32.30 -38.31
N LEU A 671 -5.71 31.49 -37.95
CA LEU A 671 -6.05 30.29 -38.72
C LEU A 671 -6.48 30.60 -40.16
N LYS A 672 -7.44 31.51 -40.36
CA LYS A 672 -7.89 31.87 -41.71
C LYS A 672 -6.78 32.49 -42.57
N PRO A 673 -6.00 33.48 -42.09
CA PRO A 673 -4.84 33.96 -42.84
C PRO A 673 -3.80 32.87 -43.15
N ALA A 674 -3.58 31.90 -42.25
CA ALA A 674 -2.66 30.79 -42.50
C ALA A 674 -3.17 29.86 -43.61
N TYR A 675 -4.49 29.59 -43.63
CA TYR A 675 -5.18 28.89 -44.72
C TYR A 675 -5.00 29.60 -46.06
N ASP A 676 -5.10 30.93 -46.06
CA ASP A 676 -4.89 31.79 -47.24
C ASP A 676 -3.42 31.91 -47.68
N GLY A 677 -2.49 31.31 -46.94
CA GLY A 677 -1.07 31.24 -47.29
C GLY A 677 -0.16 32.26 -46.62
N ASP A 678 -0.65 33.03 -45.64
CA ASP A 678 0.20 33.96 -44.88
C ASP A 678 1.22 33.20 -44.01
N LEU A 679 2.52 33.44 -44.26
CA LEU A 679 3.62 32.75 -43.58
C LEU A 679 3.75 33.13 -42.11
N VAL A 680 3.45 34.38 -41.74
CA VAL A 680 3.48 34.84 -40.34
C VAL A 680 2.33 34.19 -39.57
N ALA A 681 1.15 34.12 -40.18
CA ALA A 681 0.01 33.45 -39.60
C ALA A 681 0.25 31.94 -39.42
N ARG A 682 0.89 31.29 -40.39
CA ARG A 682 1.35 29.90 -40.32
C ARG A 682 2.30 29.66 -39.13
N GLN A 683 3.28 30.55 -38.94
CA GLN A 683 4.15 30.51 -37.75
C GLN A 683 3.34 30.67 -36.46
N LYS A 684 2.41 31.63 -36.39
CA LYS A 684 1.60 31.87 -35.18
C LYS A 684 0.66 30.71 -34.86
N MET A 685 0.14 30.01 -35.88
CA MET A 685 -0.60 28.76 -35.69
C MET A 685 0.28 27.62 -35.17
N HIS A 686 1.54 27.59 -35.58
CA HIS A 686 2.51 26.62 -35.08
C HIS A 686 2.76 26.83 -33.57
N ASP A 687 3.02 28.07 -33.17
CA ASP A 687 3.13 28.46 -31.76
C ASP A 687 1.85 28.10 -30.98
N ALA A 688 0.66 28.39 -31.54
CA ALA A 688 -0.62 28.11 -30.92
C ALA A 688 -0.83 26.61 -30.66
N SER A 689 -0.44 25.76 -31.62
CA SER A 689 -0.50 24.30 -31.50
C SER A 689 0.36 23.81 -30.33
N THR A 690 1.60 24.28 -30.21
CA THR A 690 2.48 23.86 -29.11
C THR A 690 1.97 24.35 -27.77
N ILE A 691 1.47 25.60 -27.67
CA ILE A 691 0.90 26.14 -26.43
C ILE A 691 -0.34 25.34 -26.00
N ALA A 692 -1.22 24.97 -26.95
CA ALA A 692 -2.35 24.08 -26.67
C ALA A 692 -1.84 22.70 -26.19
N GLY A 693 -0.82 22.15 -26.84
CA GLY A 693 -0.07 20.96 -26.43
C GLY A 693 0.36 20.99 -24.96
N MET A 694 0.97 22.09 -24.54
CA MET A 694 1.41 22.29 -23.16
C MET A 694 0.23 22.27 -22.16
N ALA A 695 -0.92 22.84 -22.56
CA ALA A 695 -2.14 22.84 -21.75
C ALA A 695 -2.71 21.43 -21.59
N PHE A 696 -3.01 20.74 -22.69
CA PHE A 696 -3.67 19.43 -22.60
C PHE A 696 -2.72 18.30 -22.17
N ALA A 697 -1.39 18.48 -22.25
CA ALA A 697 -0.42 17.60 -21.59
C ALA A 697 -0.63 17.49 -20.07
N ASN A 698 -1.27 18.49 -19.46
CA ASN A 698 -1.49 18.57 -18.01
C ASN A 698 -2.97 18.58 -17.63
N ALA A 699 -3.85 19.14 -18.46
CA ALA A 699 -5.30 19.17 -18.24
C ALA A 699 -6.08 18.10 -19.02
N PHE A 700 -5.43 17.30 -19.87
CA PHE A 700 -6.07 16.31 -20.72
C PHE A 700 -7.10 16.92 -21.68
N LEU A 701 -7.81 16.04 -22.40
CA LEU A 701 -8.83 16.36 -23.40
C LEU A 701 -10.14 15.71 -23.00
N GLY A 702 -11.25 16.16 -23.57
CA GLY A 702 -12.61 15.77 -23.19
C GLY A 702 -13.32 14.88 -24.21
N ILE A 703 -14.65 14.89 -24.15
CA ILE A 703 -15.47 13.99 -24.97
C ILE A 703 -15.44 14.34 -26.47
N ASN A 704 -14.98 15.52 -26.86
CA ASN A 704 -14.81 15.84 -28.28
C ASN A 704 -13.79 14.88 -28.91
N HIS A 705 -12.63 14.74 -28.26
CA HIS A 705 -11.61 13.79 -28.70
C HIS A 705 -12.08 12.34 -28.54
N SER A 706 -12.77 12.01 -27.44
CA SER A 706 -13.33 10.67 -27.25
C SER A 706 -14.21 10.24 -28.43
N ILE A 707 -15.10 11.11 -28.89
CA ILE A 707 -16.00 10.84 -30.03
C ILE A 707 -15.19 10.82 -31.34
N ALA A 708 -14.36 11.84 -31.59
CA ALA A 708 -13.60 11.98 -32.83
C ALA A 708 -12.60 10.83 -33.06
N HIS A 709 -11.99 10.26 -32.01
CA HIS A 709 -11.14 9.07 -32.12
C HIS A 709 -11.86 7.88 -32.75
N LYS A 710 -13.15 7.70 -32.41
CA LYS A 710 -13.95 6.56 -32.88
C LYS A 710 -14.54 6.84 -34.26
N LEU A 711 -15.02 8.05 -34.52
CA LEU A 711 -15.52 8.47 -35.84
C LEU A 711 -14.48 8.29 -36.93
N GLY A 712 -13.25 8.79 -36.71
CA GLY A 712 -12.19 8.71 -37.72
C GLY A 712 -11.74 7.28 -38.02
N GLY A 713 -11.86 6.36 -37.06
CA GLY A 713 -11.58 4.93 -37.27
C GLY A 713 -12.70 4.19 -38.00
N GLU A 714 -13.96 4.51 -37.70
CA GLU A 714 -15.13 3.83 -38.27
C GLU A 714 -15.46 4.30 -39.70
N PHE A 715 -15.29 5.59 -39.98
CA PHE A 715 -15.71 6.21 -41.25
C PHE A 715 -14.55 6.62 -42.16
N ASP A 716 -13.31 6.31 -41.80
CA ASP A 716 -12.08 6.68 -42.55
C ASP A 716 -12.00 8.20 -42.85
N LEU A 717 -12.39 9.00 -41.85
CA LEU A 717 -12.37 10.47 -41.94
C LEU A 717 -11.10 11.03 -41.28
N PRO A 718 -10.53 12.14 -41.81
CA PRO A 718 -9.41 12.82 -41.17
C PRO A 718 -9.75 13.27 -39.74
N HIS A 719 -8.83 13.09 -38.79
CA HIS A 719 -9.06 13.39 -37.37
C HIS A 719 -9.55 14.82 -37.12
N GLY A 720 -8.88 15.83 -37.68
CA GLY A 720 -9.27 17.24 -37.51
C GLY A 720 -10.66 17.56 -38.09
N LEU A 721 -11.15 16.78 -39.06
CA LEU A 721 -12.53 16.91 -39.56
C LEU A 721 -13.52 16.35 -38.54
N CYS A 722 -13.26 15.18 -37.97
CA CYS A 722 -14.08 14.62 -36.89
C CYS A 722 -14.15 15.57 -35.70
N ILE A 723 -13.01 16.14 -35.30
CA ILE A 723 -12.94 17.15 -34.24
C ILE A 723 -13.81 18.37 -34.57
N ALA A 724 -13.72 18.89 -35.80
CA ALA A 724 -14.48 20.05 -36.23
C ALA A 724 -16.01 19.81 -36.21
N MET A 725 -16.47 18.65 -36.66
CA MET A 725 -17.90 18.28 -36.63
C MET A 725 -18.43 18.18 -35.20
N THR A 726 -17.67 17.56 -34.28
CA THR A 726 -18.10 17.32 -32.90
C THR A 726 -18.12 18.57 -32.03
N TYR A 727 -17.21 19.52 -32.28
CA TYR A 727 -16.93 20.65 -31.39
C TYR A 727 -18.14 21.53 -31.02
N PRO A 728 -18.96 22.00 -31.97
CA PRO A 728 -20.13 22.82 -31.64
C PRO A 728 -21.14 22.07 -30.75
N HIS A 729 -21.34 20.78 -31.00
CA HIS A 729 -22.28 19.97 -30.23
C HIS A 729 -21.77 19.70 -28.80
N VAL A 730 -20.46 19.49 -28.63
CA VAL A 730 -19.85 19.27 -27.32
C VAL A 730 -19.85 20.54 -26.48
N ILE A 731 -19.58 21.73 -27.03
CA ILE A 731 -19.74 23.00 -26.28
C ILE A 731 -21.16 23.12 -25.73
N ARG A 732 -22.16 22.97 -26.61
CA ARG A 732 -23.57 23.10 -26.23
C ARG A 732 -24.02 22.03 -25.24
N TYR A 733 -23.43 20.84 -25.28
CA TYR A 733 -23.67 19.78 -24.30
C TYR A 733 -22.99 20.09 -22.95
N ASN A 734 -21.72 20.49 -22.97
CA ASN A 734 -20.93 20.74 -21.77
C ASN A 734 -21.38 21.99 -21.01
N ALA A 735 -21.90 23.01 -21.70
CA ALA A 735 -22.46 24.22 -21.11
C ALA A 735 -23.86 24.03 -20.47
N LYS A 736 -24.39 22.80 -20.42
CA LYS A 736 -25.66 22.50 -19.72
C LYS A 736 -25.38 21.81 -18.40
N THR A 737 -26.19 22.11 -17.39
CA THR A 737 -26.15 21.46 -16.08
C THR A 737 -26.06 19.93 -16.21
N PRO A 738 -25.10 19.28 -15.53
CA PRO A 738 -24.87 17.85 -15.65
C PRO A 738 -26.00 17.01 -15.03
N ARG A 739 -26.39 15.95 -15.74
CA ARG A 739 -27.19 14.86 -15.15
C ARG A 739 -26.35 13.97 -14.24
N LYS A 740 -25.08 13.76 -14.58
CA LYS A 740 -24.08 13.03 -13.81
C LYS A 740 -22.84 13.90 -13.61
N LEU A 741 -22.41 14.05 -12.37
CA LEU A 741 -21.27 14.88 -11.99
C LEU A 741 -19.96 14.16 -12.28
N ALA A 742 -18.98 14.91 -12.77
CA ALA A 742 -17.61 14.41 -12.92
C ALA A 742 -16.93 14.28 -11.56
N MET A 743 -16.11 13.24 -11.42
CA MET A 743 -15.45 12.89 -10.16
C MET A 743 -13.97 13.30 -10.22
N TRP A 744 -13.66 14.51 -9.77
CA TRP A 744 -12.28 14.96 -9.61
C TRP A 744 -12.15 15.87 -8.37
N PRO A 745 -11.20 15.61 -7.45
CA PRO A 745 -11.13 16.37 -6.19
C PRO A 745 -10.97 17.88 -6.35
N LEU A 746 -10.29 18.35 -7.39
CA LEU A 746 -10.10 19.79 -7.66
C LEU A 746 -11.36 20.45 -8.27
N TYR A 747 -12.24 19.67 -8.92
CA TYR A 747 -13.46 20.18 -9.53
C TYR A 747 -14.58 20.23 -8.50
N GLU A 748 -14.63 21.33 -7.73
CA GLU A 748 -15.50 21.45 -6.57
C GLU A 748 -16.98 21.56 -6.91
N HIS A 749 -17.30 22.26 -7.99
CA HIS A 749 -18.65 22.46 -8.52
C HIS A 749 -18.59 22.62 -10.04
N PHE A 750 -19.75 22.49 -10.68
CA PHE A 750 -19.88 22.65 -12.13
C PHE A 750 -19.62 24.11 -12.54
N THR A 751 -18.68 24.32 -13.47
CA THR A 751 -18.22 25.65 -13.93
C THR A 751 -18.12 25.75 -15.46
N ALA A 752 -18.43 24.69 -16.19
CA ALA A 752 -18.12 24.59 -17.62
C ALA A 752 -18.84 25.65 -18.48
N ASP A 753 -20.09 25.97 -18.16
CA ASP A 753 -20.86 27.02 -18.83
C ASP A 753 -20.21 28.40 -18.66
N GLU A 754 -19.81 28.75 -17.45
CA GLU A 754 -19.08 29.97 -17.14
C GLU A 754 -17.69 29.99 -17.81
N ASP A 755 -16.99 28.86 -17.84
CA ASP A 755 -15.68 28.71 -18.48
C ASP A 755 -15.76 28.92 -20.00
N TYR A 756 -16.76 28.34 -20.68
CA TYR A 756 -17.00 28.63 -22.11
C TYR A 756 -17.36 30.10 -22.35
N ALA A 757 -18.15 30.71 -21.46
CA ALA A 757 -18.46 32.13 -21.55
C ALA A 757 -17.22 33.02 -21.31
N GLU A 758 -16.29 32.60 -20.44
CA GLU A 758 -15.01 33.28 -20.24
C GLU A 758 -14.15 33.25 -21.50
N ILE A 759 -14.04 32.09 -22.16
CA ILE A 759 -13.37 31.98 -23.47
C ILE A 759 -13.98 32.98 -24.46
N ALA A 760 -15.31 33.04 -24.56
CA ALA A 760 -15.99 33.95 -25.47
C ALA A 760 -15.68 35.42 -25.17
N ARG A 761 -15.69 35.82 -23.90
CA ARG A 761 -15.32 37.18 -23.47
C ARG A 761 -13.86 37.49 -23.78
N TYR A 762 -12.95 36.56 -23.53
CA TYR A 762 -11.52 36.73 -23.79
C TYR A 762 -11.21 36.95 -25.27
N LEU A 763 -11.96 36.27 -26.14
CA LEU A 763 -11.88 36.43 -27.59
C LEU A 763 -12.60 37.69 -28.11
N GLY A 764 -13.33 38.42 -27.26
CA GLY A 764 -14.07 39.62 -27.63
C GLY A 764 -15.38 39.34 -28.39
N LEU A 765 -15.95 38.14 -28.21
CA LEU A 765 -17.24 37.78 -28.80
C LEU A 765 -18.39 38.50 -28.09
N LYS A 766 -19.49 38.72 -28.82
CA LYS A 766 -20.66 39.45 -28.29
C LYS A 766 -21.54 38.51 -27.47
N GLY A 767 -22.20 39.03 -26.44
CA GLY A 767 -23.15 38.29 -25.61
C GLY A 767 -23.32 38.98 -24.26
N ARG A 768 -24.51 38.91 -23.67
CA ARG A 768 -24.84 39.50 -22.36
C ARG A 768 -25.04 38.45 -21.27
N THR A 769 -25.50 37.26 -21.64
CA THR A 769 -25.66 36.12 -20.72
C THR A 769 -24.63 35.03 -21.00
N THR A 770 -24.46 34.08 -20.06
CA THR A 770 -23.59 32.91 -20.23
C THR A 770 -24.01 32.11 -21.46
N GLU A 771 -25.31 31.87 -21.64
CA GLU A 771 -25.85 31.11 -22.77
C GLU A 771 -25.60 31.82 -24.11
N GLU A 772 -25.80 33.14 -24.18
CA GLU A 772 -25.50 33.93 -25.38
C GLU A 772 -24.01 33.89 -25.75
N LEU A 773 -23.13 33.90 -24.75
CA LEU A 773 -21.67 33.84 -24.94
C LEU A 773 -21.21 32.45 -25.38
N VAL A 774 -21.75 31.39 -24.79
CA VAL A 774 -21.54 29.99 -25.20
C VAL A 774 -21.94 29.81 -26.65
N GLU A 775 -23.12 30.28 -27.03
CA GLU A 775 -23.61 30.16 -28.41
C GLU A 775 -22.76 31.00 -29.37
N SER A 776 -22.34 32.20 -28.96
CA SER A 776 -21.46 33.03 -29.80
C SER A 776 -20.09 32.41 -30.03
N LEU A 777 -19.55 31.67 -29.05
CA LEU A 777 -18.33 30.88 -29.23
C LEU A 777 -18.52 29.73 -30.21
N SER A 778 -19.63 29.00 -30.08
CA SER A 778 -19.99 27.93 -31.02
C SER A 778 -20.15 28.49 -32.44
N GLN A 779 -20.86 29.60 -32.61
CA GLN A 779 -21.07 30.24 -33.91
C GLN A 779 -19.77 30.78 -34.52
N ALA A 780 -18.90 31.41 -33.72
CA ALA A 780 -17.62 31.90 -34.22
C ALA A 780 -16.73 30.76 -34.75
N TYR A 781 -16.81 29.57 -34.15
CA TYR A 781 -16.12 28.38 -34.65
C TYR A 781 -16.72 27.88 -35.96
N ILE A 782 -18.06 27.78 -36.04
CA ILE A 782 -18.79 27.35 -37.25
C ILE A 782 -18.46 28.29 -38.42
N ASP A 783 -18.57 29.61 -38.21
CA ASP A 783 -18.26 30.62 -39.22
C ASP A 783 -16.82 30.51 -39.73
N LEU A 784 -15.87 30.26 -38.80
CA LEU A 784 -14.47 30.08 -39.14
C LEU A 784 -14.26 28.81 -39.99
N ALA A 785 -14.87 27.68 -39.61
CA ALA A 785 -14.78 26.43 -40.34
C ALA A 785 -15.38 26.56 -41.76
N HIS A 786 -16.58 27.13 -41.89
CA HIS A 786 -17.22 27.38 -43.19
C HIS A 786 -16.42 28.34 -44.07
N SER A 787 -15.74 29.33 -43.49
CA SER A 787 -14.88 30.25 -44.25
C SER A 787 -13.69 29.56 -44.93
N MET A 788 -13.37 28.32 -44.53
CA MET A 788 -12.31 27.48 -45.09
C MET A 788 -12.86 26.22 -45.78
N ASP A 789 -14.13 26.25 -46.20
CA ASP A 789 -14.81 25.18 -46.94
C ASP A 789 -14.87 23.83 -46.19
N VAL A 790 -14.97 23.86 -44.85
CA VAL A 790 -15.11 22.65 -44.02
C VAL A 790 -16.59 22.38 -43.74
N ASN A 791 -17.13 21.25 -44.23
CA ASN A 791 -18.48 20.80 -43.89
C ASN A 791 -18.48 20.08 -42.52
N LEU A 792 -19.39 20.48 -41.64
CA LEU A 792 -19.52 20.10 -40.25
C LEU A 792 -20.56 18.97 -40.00
N SER A 793 -20.96 18.22 -41.04
CA SER A 793 -21.81 17.04 -40.89
C SER A 793 -21.17 15.75 -41.42
N LEU A 794 -21.46 14.60 -40.80
CA LEU A 794 -20.98 13.30 -41.31
C LEU A 794 -21.58 13.02 -42.70
N LYS A 795 -22.87 13.36 -42.88
CA LYS A 795 -23.60 13.19 -44.16
C LYS A 795 -22.98 14.01 -45.29
N GLY A 796 -22.62 15.27 -45.03
CA GLY A 796 -21.94 16.13 -46.00
C GLY A 796 -20.53 15.66 -46.37
N ASN A 797 -19.92 14.82 -45.51
CA ASN A 797 -18.62 14.21 -45.74
C ASN A 797 -18.68 12.75 -46.22
N GLY A 798 -19.85 12.30 -46.71
CA GLY A 798 -19.98 11.03 -47.43
C GLY A 798 -20.37 9.82 -46.58
N VAL A 799 -20.68 9.99 -45.29
CA VAL A 799 -21.18 8.89 -44.45
C VAL A 799 -22.64 8.60 -44.79
N THR A 800 -22.92 7.33 -45.11
CA THR A 800 -24.29 6.90 -45.43
C THR A 800 -25.12 6.66 -44.17
N LYS A 801 -26.44 6.90 -44.25
CA LYS A 801 -27.37 6.64 -43.14
C LYS A 801 -27.31 5.20 -42.65
N GLU A 802 -27.19 4.25 -43.57
CA GLU A 802 -27.14 2.83 -43.24
C GLU A 802 -25.89 2.46 -42.43
N HIS A 803 -24.71 2.96 -42.84
CA HIS A 803 -23.47 2.71 -42.10
C HIS A 803 -23.48 3.42 -40.74
N PHE A 804 -24.02 4.64 -40.69
CA PHE A 804 -24.20 5.37 -39.44
C PHE A 804 -25.10 4.64 -38.45
N ASP A 805 -26.32 4.24 -38.86
CA ASP A 805 -27.31 3.60 -37.99
C ASP A 805 -26.80 2.26 -37.42
N LYS A 806 -25.96 1.54 -38.17
CA LYS A 806 -25.30 0.30 -37.72
C LYS A 806 -24.24 0.51 -36.65
N SER A 807 -23.66 1.71 -36.56
CA SER A 807 -22.42 1.96 -35.80
C SER A 807 -22.62 2.92 -34.62
N ALA A 808 -23.63 3.81 -34.67
CA ALA A 808 -23.82 4.90 -33.71
C ALA A 808 -23.83 4.45 -32.23
N GLN A 809 -24.52 3.35 -31.90
CA GLN A 809 -24.55 2.84 -30.53
C GLN A 809 -23.16 2.37 -30.05
N LYS A 810 -22.47 1.58 -30.88
CA LYS A 810 -21.12 1.09 -30.59
C LYS A 810 -20.12 2.24 -30.47
N LEU A 811 -20.25 3.27 -31.32
CA LEU A 811 -19.43 4.47 -31.24
C LEU A 811 -19.60 5.20 -29.91
N ALA A 812 -20.84 5.34 -29.41
CA ALA A 812 -21.10 5.96 -28.12
C ALA A 812 -20.46 5.18 -26.95
N GLU A 813 -20.54 3.85 -26.98
CA GLU A 813 -19.91 2.96 -25.99
C GLU A 813 -18.38 3.07 -26.03
N LEU A 814 -17.78 2.98 -27.22
CA LEU A 814 -16.33 3.12 -27.39
C LEU A 814 -15.83 4.52 -27.02
N SER A 815 -16.62 5.56 -27.28
CA SER A 815 -16.29 6.93 -26.87
C SER A 815 -16.30 7.05 -25.35
N TYR A 816 -17.25 6.42 -24.67
CA TYR A 816 -17.24 6.35 -23.21
C TYR A 816 -16.01 5.60 -22.67
N GLU A 817 -15.57 4.54 -23.34
CA GLU A 817 -14.36 3.77 -22.99
C GLU A 817 -13.03 4.53 -23.22
N ASP A 818 -13.05 5.64 -23.96
CA ASP A 818 -11.85 6.42 -24.25
C ASP A 818 -11.27 7.10 -22.98
N GLN A 819 -9.95 7.29 -22.96
CA GLN A 819 -9.21 7.88 -21.84
C GLN A 819 -9.45 9.39 -21.71
N CYS A 820 -9.93 10.08 -22.74
CA CYS A 820 -10.29 11.50 -22.66
C CYS A 820 -11.58 11.72 -21.86
N THR A 821 -12.52 10.77 -21.86
CA THR A 821 -13.84 10.94 -21.24
C THR A 821 -13.81 11.33 -19.74
N PRO A 822 -12.98 10.74 -18.87
CA PRO A 822 -12.89 11.11 -17.45
C PRO A 822 -12.46 12.56 -17.17
N ALA A 823 -11.80 13.22 -18.13
CA ALA A 823 -11.34 14.60 -17.97
C ALA A 823 -12.41 15.63 -18.39
N ASN A 824 -13.54 15.20 -18.94
CA ASN A 824 -14.61 16.10 -19.38
C ASN A 824 -15.33 16.76 -18.17
N PRO A 825 -15.71 18.05 -18.25
CA PRO A 825 -16.40 18.77 -17.16
C PRO A 825 -17.72 18.13 -16.69
N LYS A 826 -18.29 17.27 -17.53
CA LYS A 826 -19.46 16.46 -17.26
C LYS A 826 -19.08 15.01 -17.43
N GLU A 827 -19.55 14.15 -16.54
CA GLU A 827 -19.44 12.72 -16.74
C GLU A 827 -20.59 12.29 -17.65
N PRO A 828 -20.33 11.94 -18.92
CA PRO A 828 -21.41 11.69 -19.86
C PRO A 828 -22.09 10.35 -19.62
N LEU A 829 -23.38 10.27 -19.92
CA LEU A 829 -24.04 8.97 -20.13
C LEU A 829 -23.79 8.51 -21.57
N ILE A 830 -23.72 7.19 -21.81
CA ILE A 830 -23.60 6.62 -23.16
C ILE A 830 -24.74 7.11 -24.06
N SER A 831 -25.96 7.24 -23.52
CA SER A 831 -27.09 7.79 -24.26
C SER A 831 -26.88 9.25 -24.67
N GLU A 832 -26.23 10.07 -23.85
CA GLU A 832 -25.94 11.47 -24.17
C GLU A 832 -24.82 11.60 -25.22
N LEU A 833 -23.82 10.72 -25.19
CA LEU A 833 -22.82 10.64 -26.26
C LEU A 833 -23.49 10.24 -27.59
N LYS A 834 -24.43 9.28 -27.55
CA LYS A 834 -25.20 8.90 -28.73
C LYS A 834 -26.03 10.07 -29.28
N GLU A 835 -26.67 10.86 -28.41
CA GLU A 835 -27.42 12.06 -28.82
C GLU A 835 -26.53 13.10 -29.53
N ILE A 836 -25.27 13.26 -29.11
CA ILE A 836 -24.29 14.12 -29.79
C ILE A 836 -23.98 13.56 -31.19
N ILE A 837 -23.62 12.28 -31.27
CA ILE A 837 -23.30 11.57 -32.52
C ILE A 837 -24.47 11.61 -33.52
N ASP A 838 -25.72 11.50 -33.04
CA ASP A 838 -26.92 11.60 -33.89
C ASP A 838 -27.09 13.00 -34.50
N LYS A 839 -26.70 14.07 -33.79
CA LYS A 839 -26.76 15.44 -34.31
C LYS A 839 -25.67 15.74 -35.33
N GLU A 840 -24.46 15.23 -35.08
CA GLU A 840 -23.32 15.33 -36.00
C GLU A 840 -23.63 14.71 -37.36
N TYR A 841 -24.44 13.65 -37.39
CA TYR A 841 -24.80 13.01 -38.65
C TYR A 841 -25.56 13.94 -39.59
N GLU A 842 -26.62 14.58 -39.10
CA GLU A 842 -27.46 15.48 -39.92
C GLU A 842 -26.89 16.90 -40.03
N GLY A 843 -25.94 17.30 -39.18
CA GLY A 843 -25.43 18.68 -39.11
C GLY A 843 -26.38 19.64 -38.39
N ILE A 844 -27.13 19.16 -37.38
CA ILE A 844 -28.16 19.96 -36.71
C ILE A 844 -27.55 21.19 -36.00
N ASP A 845 -28.07 22.38 -36.29
CA ASP A 845 -27.59 23.66 -35.72
C ASP A 845 -26.13 24.01 -36.10
N VAL A 846 -25.59 23.41 -37.17
CA VAL A 846 -24.25 23.70 -37.70
C VAL A 846 -24.21 23.85 -39.23
N GLU A 847 -24.99 23.07 -39.99
CA GLU A 847 -25.18 23.15 -41.45
C GLU A 847 -26.57 23.70 -41.80
#